data_AF-A0A1C6MIE2-F1
#
_entry.id   AF-A0A1C6MIE2-F1
#
_cell.length_a   1.000
_cell.length_b   1.000
_cell.length_c   1.000
_cell.angle_alpha   90.00
_cell.angle_beta   90.00
_cell.angle_gamma   90.00
#
_symmetry.space_group_name_H-M   'P 1'
#
loop_
_entity.id
_entity.type
_entity.pdbx_description
1 polymer ?
#
loop_
_entity_poly.entity_id
_entity_poly.type
_entity_poly.pdbx_seq_one_letter_code
_entity_poly.pdbx_strand_id
1 'polypeptide(L)'
;MSSERISDAVERLRHIVASVLELDLVEVTAGASFQHDLKMDSLEKVEFAARVEWAFGVALSDEEASGIDSARAAAVLLESRLPPAAGAGGTVPEAAGTVPEARVAVPEAARSAGARTAPSPPVAALAGPSPLSSPRPAPRSPRAAGRPAAPYAGPGASASADRPGGAPVSAGIDRGAGIDLVDRLVGRHLAAGDGGRTAYLDPGLGAVSYRELYEAARGYAGALLAHGVAPGARALVVAEDSVATVAAVLGLWWHGCVPVPVSPMLGEAGLAPVAADCAAEVVHLDTEPAVPPAAGVLLTGDAVRAGIRTGGPNAANRPDLARPSAGHRPGQTALIQYTSGSTGRPKGVRHATSAITAMLDGFGGLLALGADDIVLSTARMSFGYGFGSSVLCTLDAGATAVLIGGAVDLHSVRAALRRHRPTVLCSVPRLYAALLDTLRPGDEAVAALRLCLTAGENCPADLNHRIQDVFGAPVMNCLGATEVMHVVVATPPDRPMPGRAGLAVPGTTATVRDGHGRPVPDGTEGRLHIAGPTVALGYLDRPDDDRATFTDGGAYTGDLVRRAADGTLTHLCRADDILNLGGYKVPPAEIEAVLRTVPGLRDCAVVGGLDADGLECAVAFVVPDAGADEETIRRALRATVRADLALYKRPARVEFVDALPSTATGKVAAYRLREQAS
;
A
#
# COMPACT_ATOMS: atom_id res chain seq x y z
N MET A 1 12.06 19.38 35.15
CA MET A 1 13.27 20.20 34.88
C MET A 1 12.91 21.68 34.97
N SER A 2 13.85 22.65 35.00
CA SER A 2 13.44 24.06 34.84
C SER A 2 12.92 24.29 33.42
N SER A 3 11.91 25.16 33.26
CA SER A 3 11.34 25.55 31.95
C SER A 3 12.42 25.88 30.89
N GLU A 4 13.52 26.45 31.37
CA GLU A 4 14.69 26.87 30.59
C GLU A 4 15.47 25.69 29.97
N ARG A 5 15.59 24.54 30.66
CA ARG A 5 16.26 23.35 30.09
C ARG A 5 15.46 22.69 28.97
N ILE A 6 14.14 22.68 29.10
CA ILE A 6 13.26 22.16 28.04
C ILE A 6 13.33 23.07 26.82
N SER A 7 13.35 24.39 27.03
CA SER A 7 13.51 25.36 25.94
C SER A 7 14.83 25.17 25.18
N ASP A 8 15.94 24.95 25.89
CA ASP A 8 17.26 24.71 25.28
C ASP A 8 17.32 23.39 24.50
N ALA A 9 16.74 22.32 25.07
CA ALA A 9 16.62 21.04 24.37
C ALA A 9 15.77 21.14 23.11
N VAL A 10 14.63 21.83 23.17
CA VAL A 10 13.76 22.09 22.01
C VAL A 10 14.54 22.84 20.91
N GLU A 11 15.33 23.86 21.26
CA GLU A 11 16.08 24.61 20.25
C GLU A 11 17.16 23.75 19.56
N ARG A 12 17.92 22.97 20.34
CA ARG A 12 18.89 22.01 19.78
C ARG A 12 18.21 20.98 18.88
N LEU A 13 17.03 20.48 19.27
CA LEU A 13 16.26 19.54 18.46
C LEU A 13 15.75 20.19 17.16
N ARG A 14 15.28 21.44 17.20
CA ARG A 14 14.91 22.20 15.99
C ARG A 14 16.09 22.33 15.02
N HIS A 15 17.29 22.57 15.52
CA HIS A 15 18.51 22.59 14.70
C HIS A 15 18.83 21.21 14.09
N ILE A 16 18.66 20.12 14.84
CA ILE A 16 18.83 18.77 14.30
C ILE A 16 17.82 18.54 13.18
N VAL A 17 16.53 18.85 13.40
CA VAL A 17 15.49 18.73 12.38
C VAL A 17 15.83 19.56 11.15
N ALA A 18 16.14 20.85 11.32
CA ALA A 18 16.51 21.74 10.21
C ALA A 18 17.70 21.19 9.41
N SER A 19 18.71 20.62 10.10
CA SER A 19 19.87 20.04 9.44
C SER A 19 19.58 18.72 8.73
N VAL A 20 18.73 17.85 9.28
CA VAL A 20 18.33 16.59 8.63
C VAL A 20 17.48 16.87 7.40
N LEU A 21 16.56 17.83 7.50
CA LEU A 21 15.62 18.16 6.43
C LEU A 21 16.18 19.17 5.41
N GLU A 22 17.38 19.69 5.65
CA GLU A 22 18.00 20.80 4.91
C GLU A 22 17.08 22.03 4.78
N LEU A 23 16.34 22.33 5.86
CA LEU A 23 15.42 23.46 5.94
C LEU A 23 16.03 24.66 6.67
N ASP A 24 15.51 25.84 6.40
CA ASP A 24 15.82 27.01 7.24
C ASP A 24 15.18 26.83 8.62
N LEU A 25 15.94 27.13 9.68
CA LEU A 25 15.49 26.95 11.06
C LEU A 25 14.17 27.67 11.38
N VAL A 26 13.89 28.78 10.68
CA VAL A 26 12.65 29.56 10.84
C VAL A 26 11.40 28.76 10.45
N GLU A 27 11.54 27.79 9.55
CA GLU A 27 10.44 26.93 9.07
C GLU A 27 10.12 25.80 10.06
N VAL A 28 11.09 25.44 10.91
CA VAL A 28 10.94 24.36 11.90
C VAL A 28 10.43 24.95 13.20
N THR A 29 9.11 24.92 13.44
CA THR A 29 8.57 25.27 14.76
C THR A 29 8.68 24.10 15.74
N ALA A 30 8.71 24.39 17.05
CA ALA A 30 8.85 23.35 18.08
C ALA A 30 7.75 22.28 18.04
N GLY A 31 6.52 22.67 17.68
CA GLY A 31 5.36 21.77 17.62
C GLY A 31 5.01 21.29 16.22
N ALA A 32 5.82 21.62 15.20
CA ALA A 32 5.56 21.16 13.84
C ALA A 32 5.59 19.63 13.79
N SER A 33 4.51 19.05 13.29
CA SER A 33 4.40 17.62 13.06
C SER A 33 5.42 17.19 12.00
N PHE A 34 6.26 16.22 12.34
CA PHE A 34 7.24 15.64 11.43
C PHE A 34 6.55 15.07 10.19
N GLN A 35 5.41 14.42 10.35
CA GLN A 35 4.66 13.82 9.24
C GLN A 35 3.85 14.85 8.46
N HIS A 36 3.04 15.67 9.15
CA HIS A 36 2.05 16.53 8.48
C HIS A 36 2.63 17.86 8.02
N ASP A 37 3.39 18.52 8.88
CA ASP A 37 3.89 19.87 8.62
C ASP A 37 5.24 19.82 7.87
N LEU A 38 6.16 18.98 8.35
CA LEU A 38 7.53 18.92 7.82
C LEU A 38 7.74 17.84 6.74
N LYS A 39 6.74 16.95 6.57
CA LYS A 39 6.75 15.83 5.62
C LYS A 39 8.10 15.10 5.64
N MET A 40 8.51 14.69 6.84
CA MET A 40 9.71 13.91 7.12
C MET A 40 9.46 12.44 6.75
N ASP A 41 10.37 11.85 5.98
CA ASP A 41 10.28 10.44 5.61
C ASP A 41 10.91 9.50 6.66
N SER A 42 10.82 8.19 6.40
CA SER A 42 11.33 7.17 7.33
C SER A 42 12.85 7.22 7.50
N LEU A 43 13.62 7.48 6.44
CA LEU A 43 15.09 7.54 6.50
C LEU A 43 15.54 8.81 7.22
N GLU A 44 14.89 9.93 6.92
CA GLU A 44 15.11 11.20 7.63
C GLU A 44 14.77 11.05 9.12
N LYS A 45 13.71 10.31 9.48
CA LYS A 45 13.37 10.04 10.88
C LYS A 45 14.40 9.13 11.57
N VAL A 46 14.97 8.15 10.85
CA VAL A 46 16.10 7.33 11.36
C VAL A 46 17.31 8.20 11.61
N GLU A 47 17.66 9.07 10.66
CA GLU A 47 18.78 9.99 10.83
C GLU A 47 18.54 10.97 11.97
N PHE A 48 17.34 11.53 12.08
CA PHE A 48 16.94 12.38 13.19
C PHE A 48 17.12 11.65 14.52
N ALA A 49 16.59 10.43 14.66
CA ALA A 49 16.72 9.64 15.89
C ALA A 49 18.20 9.39 16.23
N ALA A 50 19.02 8.98 15.26
CA ALA A 50 20.45 8.75 15.46
C ALA A 50 21.20 10.03 15.88
N ARG A 51 20.87 11.19 15.29
CA ARG A 51 21.44 12.48 15.67
C ARG A 51 20.98 12.91 17.07
N VAL A 52 19.76 12.58 17.48
CA VAL A 52 19.28 12.81 18.85
C VAL A 52 20.05 11.94 19.85
N GLU A 53 20.18 10.64 19.58
CA GLU A 53 20.96 9.72 20.42
C GLU A 53 22.39 10.23 20.62
N TRP A 54 23.06 10.66 19.54
CA TRP A 54 24.40 11.22 19.59
C TRP A 54 24.46 12.55 20.34
N ALA A 55 23.57 13.50 20.03
CA ALA A 55 23.60 14.86 20.60
C ALA A 55 23.24 14.92 22.09
N PHE A 56 22.46 13.96 22.56
CA PHE A 56 21.97 13.90 23.94
C PHE A 56 22.54 12.71 24.75
N GLY A 57 23.33 11.82 24.13
CA GLY A 57 23.96 10.69 24.80
C GLY A 57 22.94 9.67 25.33
N VAL A 58 21.84 9.47 24.62
CA VAL A 58 20.76 8.52 24.97
C VAL A 58 20.66 7.42 23.92
N ALA A 59 20.01 6.31 24.27
CA ALA A 59 19.55 5.30 23.32
C ALA A 59 18.03 5.30 23.31
N LEU A 60 17.42 5.41 22.13
CA LEU A 60 15.97 5.40 21.92
C LEU A 60 15.53 3.99 21.52
N SER A 61 14.50 3.48 22.18
CA SER A 61 13.81 2.28 21.68
C SER A 61 13.00 2.57 20.41
N ASP A 62 12.64 1.53 19.65
CA ASP A 62 11.79 1.68 18.46
C ASP A 62 10.43 2.32 18.82
N GLU A 63 9.86 2.01 20.00
CA GLU A 63 8.62 2.62 20.50
C GLU A 63 8.80 4.12 20.77
N GLU A 64 9.91 4.51 21.41
CA GLU A 64 10.24 5.91 21.69
C GLU A 64 10.49 6.69 20.41
N ALA A 65 11.33 6.17 19.50
CA ALA A 65 11.62 6.81 18.21
C ALA A 65 10.37 6.93 17.34
N SER A 66 9.51 5.92 17.34
CA SER A 66 8.21 5.96 16.65
C SER A 66 7.32 7.07 17.20
N GLY A 67 7.23 7.22 18.52
CA GLY A 67 6.36 8.17 19.21
C GLY A 67 6.82 9.64 19.12
N ILE A 68 8.04 9.90 18.65
CA ILE A 68 8.50 11.27 18.40
C ILE A 68 7.88 11.77 17.09
N ASP A 69 6.99 12.75 17.22
CA ASP A 69 6.29 13.40 16.11
C ASP A 69 6.66 14.88 15.92
N SER A 70 7.47 15.45 16.81
CA SER A 70 7.84 16.87 16.82
C SER A 70 9.10 17.09 17.68
N ALA A 71 9.76 18.24 17.48
CA ALA A 71 10.90 18.62 18.33
C ALA A 71 10.48 18.78 19.80
N ARG A 72 9.25 19.24 20.05
CA ARG A 72 8.66 19.30 21.39
C ARG A 72 8.44 17.91 21.99
N ALA A 73 7.87 16.97 21.24
CA ALA A 73 7.67 15.60 21.73
C ALA A 73 9.00 14.92 22.09
N ALA A 74 10.03 15.09 21.24
CA ALA A 74 11.38 14.62 21.54
C ALA A 74 11.93 15.25 22.84
N ALA A 75 11.76 16.56 23.04
CA ALA A 75 12.24 17.23 24.25
C ALA A 75 11.54 16.72 25.52
N VAL A 76 10.22 16.48 25.45
CA VAL A 76 9.43 15.90 26.56
C VAL A 76 9.90 14.49 26.88
N LEU A 77 10.15 13.65 25.86
CA LEU A 77 10.69 12.31 26.06
C LEU A 77 12.05 12.34 26.78
N LEU A 78 12.95 13.19 26.29
CA LEU A 78 14.31 13.34 26.84
C LEU A 78 14.32 13.89 28.28
N GLU A 79 13.26 14.58 28.71
CA GLU A 79 13.13 15.08 30.08
C GLU A 79 13.31 13.96 31.12
N SER A 80 12.78 12.77 30.82
CA SER A 80 12.83 11.61 31.72
C SER A 80 14.17 10.84 31.66
N ARG A 81 15.03 11.15 30.69
CA ARG A 81 16.24 10.36 30.36
C ARG A 81 17.55 11.09 30.65
N LEU A 82 17.55 12.42 30.69
CA LEU A 82 18.76 13.20 30.93
C LEU A 82 19.14 13.21 32.42
N PRO A 83 20.44 13.03 32.76
CA PRO A 83 20.88 13.12 34.15
C PRO A 83 20.59 14.51 34.76
N PRO A 84 20.34 14.60 36.08
CA PRO A 84 20.16 15.91 36.72
C PRO A 84 21.43 16.75 36.54
N ALA A 85 21.24 18.04 36.21
CA ALA A 85 22.34 18.96 35.92
C ALA A 85 23.40 18.93 37.05
N ALA A 86 24.63 18.56 36.70
CA ALA A 86 25.77 18.87 37.53
C ALA A 86 25.89 20.40 37.61
N GLY A 87 26.01 20.92 38.84
CA GLY A 87 26.06 22.35 39.11
C GLY A 87 27.11 23.08 38.26
N ALA A 88 26.76 24.31 37.87
CA ALA A 88 27.56 25.21 37.05
C ALA A 88 29.06 25.21 37.43
N GLY A 89 29.92 24.93 36.45
CA GLY A 89 31.37 25.07 36.59
C GLY A 89 32.16 24.09 35.73
N GLY A 90 32.16 24.29 34.41
CA GLY A 90 33.03 23.52 33.51
C GLY A 90 32.98 24.06 32.09
N THR A 91 34.09 24.63 31.64
CA THR A 91 34.30 25.16 30.30
C THR A 91 33.97 24.15 29.21
N VAL A 92 33.23 24.59 28.19
CA VAL A 92 32.91 23.86 26.96
C VAL A 92 34.20 23.41 26.26
N PRO A 93 34.40 22.12 25.92
CA PRO A 93 35.37 21.75 24.93
C PRO A 93 34.80 22.03 23.53
N GLU A 94 35.50 22.87 22.79
CA GLU A 94 35.24 23.15 21.37
C GLU A 94 35.54 21.87 20.56
N ALA A 95 34.50 21.12 20.21
CA ALA A 95 34.62 19.91 19.40
C ALA A 95 34.51 20.27 17.91
N ALA A 96 35.65 20.64 17.33
CA ALA A 96 35.87 20.47 15.90
C ALA A 96 36.02 18.96 15.62
N GLY A 97 34.98 18.33 15.07
CA GLY A 97 35.01 16.93 14.66
C GLY A 97 33.83 16.60 13.77
N THR A 98 34.11 16.23 12.53
CA THR A 98 33.13 15.71 11.57
C THR A 98 32.48 14.43 12.10
N VAL A 99 31.16 14.34 11.97
CA VAL A 99 30.35 13.12 12.17
C VAL A 99 30.94 11.99 11.31
N PRO A 100 31.06 10.74 11.80
CA PRO A 100 31.37 9.64 10.92
C PRO A 100 30.17 9.42 9.98
N GLU A 101 30.41 9.51 8.66
CA GLU A 101 29.46 9.01 7.66
C GLU A 101 28.99 7.62 8.07
N ALA A 102 27.69 7.41 8.16
CA ALA A 102 27.11 6.08 8.29
C ALA A 102 27.44 5.27 7.02
N ARG A 103 28.62 4.65 7.00
CA ARG A 103 28.99 3.68 5.98
C ARG A 103 28.10 2.46 6.16
N VAL A 104 27.19 2.26 5.22
CA VAL A 104 26.62 0.96 4.89
C VAL A 104 27.80 0.00 4.68
N ALA A 105 27.97 -0.94 5.60
CA ALA A 105 29.03 -1.94 5.52
C ALA A 105 28.71 -2.93 4.40
N VAL A 106 29.40 -2.80 3.26
CA VAL A 106 29.47 -3.87 2.25
C VAL A 106 30.45 -4.93 2.77
N PRO A 107 30.07 -6.21 2.91
CA PRO A 107 31.01 -7.24 3.33
C PRO A 107 32.02 -7.55 2.23
N GLU A 108 33.27 -7.16 2.46
CA GLU A 108 34.41 -7.53 1.62
C GLU A 108 34.89 -8.94 2.02
N ALA A 109 34.43 -9.96 1.29
CA ALA A 109 34.93 -11.32 1.43
C ALA A 109 35.06 -11.98 0.05
N ALA A 110 36.16 -11.68 -0.66
CA ALA A 110 36.96 -12.65 -1.42
C ALA A 110 38.04 -11.96 -2.27
N ARG A 111 39.20 -11.65 -1.67
CA ARG A 111 40.47 -11.57 -2.41
C ARG A 111 41.62 -12.14 -1.58
N SER A 112 41.99 -13.39 -1.86
CA SER A 112 43.39 -13.74 -2.11
C SER A 112 43.52 -15.18 -2.63
N ALA A 113 43.77 -15.31 -3.92
CA ALA A 113 44.61 -16.38 -4.47
C ALA A 113 45.17 -15.94 -5.84
N GLY A 114 46.40 -15.41 -5.80
CA GLY A 114 47.49 -15.66 -6.75
C GLY A 114 47.23 -15.60 -8.27
N ALA A 115 47.62 -14.45 -8.83
CA ALA A 115 48.27 -14.22 -10.12
C ALA A 115 48.63 -15.43 -11.02
N ARG A 116 48.35 -15.28 -12.33
CA ARG A 116 49.36 -15.34 -13.41
C ARG A 116 48.85 -14.68 -14.70
N THR A 117 49.80 -14.06 -15.40
CA THR A 117 49.67 -13.00 -16.40
C THR A 117 49.74 -13.47 -17.87
N ALA A 118 49.06 -12.69 -18.73
CA ALA A 118 49.35 -12.34 -20.14
C ALA A 118 48.95 -13.32 -21.28
N PRO A 119 48.83 -12.85 -22.56
CA PRO A 119 48.24 -11.60 -23.08
C PRO A 119 47.26 -11.83 -24.28
N SER A 120 46.48 -10.81 -24.66
CA SER A 120 45.65 -10.73 -25.90
C SER A 120 46.48 -10.81 -27.20
N PRO A 121 45.89 -11.06 -28.39
CA PRO A 121 45.42 -9.95 -29.27
C PRO A 121 44.23 -10.38 -30.22
N PRO A 122 43.90 -9.72 -31.37
CA PRO A 122 42.70 -8.86 -31.43
C PRO A 122 41.82 -8.94 -32.73
N VAL A 123 40.76 -8.10 -32.79
CA VAL A 123 40.01 -7.50 -33.94
C VAL A 123 39.55 -8.36 -35.14
N ALA A 124 38.24 -8.29 -35.48
CA ALA A 124 37.74 -8.05 -36.86
C ALA A 124 36.22 -7.78 -36.92
N ALA A 125 35.86 -6.59 -37.41
CA ALA A 125 34.55 -6.25 -37.94
C ALA A 125 34.37 -6.81 -39.37
N LEU A 126 33.12 -6.95 -39.85
CA LEU A 126 32.67 -6.52 -41.19
C LEU A 126 31.22 -6.95 -41.53
N ALA A 127 30.42 -5.93 -41.89
CA ALA A 127 29.50 -5.81 -43.04
C ALA A 127 28.29 -6.78 -43.27
N GLY A 128 27.08 -6.20 -43.40
CA GLY A 128 26.02 -6.67 -44.32
C GLY A 128 26.24 -6.15 -45.77
N PRO A 129 25.28 -6.13 -46.73
CA PRO A 129 23.82 -6.44 -46.64
C PRO A 129 23.19 -7.29 -47.82
N SER A 130 21.94 -7.80 -47.61
CA SER A 130 20.77 -7.98 -48.54
C SER A 130 20.89 -8.75 -49.90
N PRO A 131 19.80 -9.05 -50.70
CA PRO A 131 18.32 -9.03 -50.51
C PRO A 131 17.49 -10.24 -51.11
N LEU A 132 16.17 -10.26 -50.80
CA LEU A 132 14.97 -10.62 -51.62
C LEU A 132 14.81 -11.99 -52.37
N SER A 133 13.72 -12.72 -52.06
CA SER A 133 12.54 -12.92 -52.97
C SER A 133 11.64 -14.11 -52.60
N SER A 134 10.33 -13.86 -52.58
CA SER A 134 9.23 -14.84 -52.71
C SER A 134 8.78 -14.95 -54.18
N PRO A 135 8.15 -16.06 -54.64
CA PRO A 135 6.68 -16.09 -54.75
C PRO A 135 5.97 -17.47 -54.58
N ARG A 136 4.65 -17.42 -54.33
CA ARG A 136 3.60 -18.49 -54.39
C ARG A 136 3.29 -18.92 -55.85
N PRO A 137 2.41 -19.93 -56.21
CA PRO A 137 1.30 -20.58 -55.47
C PRO A 137 1.10 -22.14 -55.67
N ALA A 138 0.04 -22.68 -55.05
CA ALA A 138 -0.41 -24.08 -54.92
C ALA A 138 -0.94 -24.78 -56.21
N PRO A 139 -1.33 -26.09 -56.19
CA PRO A 139 -2.69 -26.51 -55.73
C PRO A 139 -2.90 -27.93 -55.11
N ARG A 140 -3.99 -28.03 -54.30
CA ARG A 140 -5.00 -29.13 -54.10
C ARG A 140 -4.63 -30.56 -53.57
N SER A 141 -5.07 -30.81 -52.31
CA SER A 141 -5.82 -31.94 -51.67
C SER A 141 -6.16 -33.24 -52.44
N PRO A 142 -6.41 -34.44 -51.81
CA PRO A 142 -7.21 -34.60 -50.57
C PRO A 142 -6.94 -35.77 -49.54
N ARG A 143 -7.49 -35.55 -48.33
CA ARG A 143 -8.09 -36.47 -47.30
C ARG A 143 -7.33 -37.72 -46.79
N ALA A 144 -7.14 -37.80 -45.47
CA ALA A 144 -7.69 -38.85 -44.58
C ALA A 144 -7.50 -38.52 -43.08
N ALA A 145 -8.37 -39.06 -42.23
CA ALA A 145 -8.58 -38.72 -40.82
C ALA A 145 -7.67 -39.48 -39.83
N GLY A 146 -7.41 -38.88 -38.66
CA GLY A 146 -6.81 -39.55 -37.49
C GLY A 146 -6.84 -38.66 -36.24
N ARG A 147 -7.57 -39.10 -35.20
CA ARG A 147 -7.70 -38.46 -33.87
C ARG A 147 -6.39 -38.54 -33.05
N PRO A 148 -6.09 -37.57 -32.17
CA PRO A 148 -4.93 -37.64 -31.28
C PRO A 148 -5.20 -38.35 -29.95
N ALA A 149 -4.11 -38.88 -29.38
CA ALA A 149 -4.01 -39.73 -28.20
C ALA A 149 -4.05 -38.96 -26.86
N ALA A 150 -4.47 -39.66 -25.80
CA ALA A 150 -4.43 -39.26 -24.41
C ALA A 150 -3.13 -39.70 -23.71
N PRO A 151 -2.67 -39.03 -22.64
CA PRO A 151 -1.62 -39.56 -21.77
C PRO A 151 -2.16 -40.11 -20.43
N TYR A 152 -1.88 -41.40 -20.25
CA TYR A 152 -1.28 -42.09 -19.09
C TYR A 152 -1.82 -41.88 -17.66
N ALA A 153 -2.20 -43.00 -17.04
CA ALA A 153 -2.61 -43.13 -15.64
C ALA A 153 -1.89 -44.31 -14.94
N GLY A 154 -1.61 -44.15 -13.63
CA GLY A 154 -1.33 -45.22 -12.64
C GLY A 154 0.09 -45.26 -12.09
N PRO A 155 0.35 -45.80 -10.85
CA PRO A 155 -0.50 -46.69 -10.00
C PRO A 155 -0.77 -46.12 -8.56
N GLY A 156 -1.84 -46.44 -7.79
CA GLY A 156 -2.23 -47.72 -7.15
C GLY A 156 -1.37 -48.02 -5.90
N ALA A 157 -1.79 -48.27 -4.65
CA ALA A 157 -3.08 -48.56 -4.01
C ALA A 157 -2.94 -48.46 -2.45
N SER A 158 -4.02 -48.21 -1.71
CA SER A 158 -4.57 -49.14 -0.68
C SER A 158 -5.76 -48.50 0.05
N ALA A 159 -6.76 -49.33 0.34
CA ALA A 159 -8.05 -48.96 0.90
C ALA A 159 -8.12 -49.29 2.40
N SER A 160 -8.80 -48.44 3.17
CA SER A 160 -9.59 -48.86 4.33
C SER A 160 -10.85 -47.99 4.41
N ALA A 161 -11.99 -48.65 4.29
CA ALA A 161 -13.32 -48.07 4.39
C ALA A 161 -13.70 -47.79 5.85
N ASP A 162 -14.29 -46.62 6.11
CA ASP A 162 -15.56 -46.48 6.86
C ASP A 162 -15.89 -45.00 7.06
N ARG A 163 -16.96 -44.53 6.38
CA ARG A 163 -17.98 -43.58 6.89
C ARG A 163 -18.99 -43.22 5.78
N PRO A 164 -20.26 -42.98 6.13
CA PRO A 164 -21.38 -42.98 5.18
C PRO A 164 -21.43 -41.70 4.35
N GLY A 165 -21.87 -41.84 3.10
CA GLY A 165 -21.97 -40.76 2.12
C GLY A 165 -22.92 -39.66 2.56
N GLY A 166 -22.37 -38.45 2.73
CA GLY A 166 -23.10 -37.20 2.60
C GLY A 166 -23.02 -36.74 1.15
N ALA A 167 -24.15 -36.68 0.46
CA ALA A 167 -24.26 -35.97 -0.80
C ALA A 167 -23.83 -34.50 -0.61
N PRO A 168 -23.23 -33.83 -1.61
CA PRO A 168 -22.92 -32.42 -1.50
C PRO A 168 -24.24 -31.66 -1.35
N VAL A 169 -24.45 -31.07 -0.18
CA VAL A 169 -25.54 -30.14 0.07
C VAL A 169 -25.19 -28.90 -0.75
N SER A 170 -25.70 -28.80 -1.99
CA SER A 170 -25.81 -27.51 -2.65
C SER A 170 -26.88 -26.73 -1.87
N ALA A 171 -26.45 -26.01 -0.83
CA ALA A 171 -27.28 -25.00 -0.21
C ALA A 171 -27.66 -24.02 -1.32
N GLY A 172 -28.93 -24.05 -1.72
CA GLY A 172 -29.47 -23.07 -2.65
C GLY A 172 -29.28 -21.69 -2.03
N ILE A 173 -28.43 -20.88 -2.66
CA ILE A 173 -28.37 -19.45 -2.36
C ILE A 173 -29.77 -18.92 -2.67
N ASP A 174 -30.52 -18.56 -1.64
CA ASP A 174 -31.76 -17.82 -1.78
C ASP A 174 -31.43 -16.49 -2.46
N ARG A 175 -31.66 -16.42 -3.78
CA ARG A 175 -31.32 -15.26 -4.62
C ARG A 175 -32.14 -14.01 -4.26
N GLY A 176 -33.04 -14.10 -3.27
CA GLY A 176 -33.81 -12.98 -2.72
C GLY A 176 -33.30 -12.43 -1.38
N ALA A 177 -32.48 -13.16 -0.64
CA ALA A 177 -31.95 -12.72 0.66
C ALA A 177 -30.69 -11.85 0.47
N GLY A 178 -30.65 -10.69 1.12
CA GLY A 178 -29.47 -9.81 1.08
C GLY A 178 -28.26 -10.46 1.75
N ILE A 179 -27.05 -10.14 1.28
CA ILE A 179 -25.79 -10.53 1.90
C ILE A 179 -25.52 -9.61 3.09
N ASP A 180 -25.43 -10.17 4.29
CA ASP A 180 -25.06 -9.46 5.52
C ASP A 180 -23.54 -9.55 5.74
N LEU A 181 -22.82 -8.49 5.41
CA LEU A 181 -21.37 -8.42 5.61
C LEU A 181 -21.00 -8.36 7.10
N VAL A 182 -21.85 -7.80 7.95
CA VAL A 182 -21.56 -7.70 9.39
C VAL A 182 -21.65 -9.07 10.03
N ASP A 183 -22.68 -9.85 9.68
CA ASP A 183 -22.79 -11.23 10.14
C ASP A 183 -21.61 -12.07 9.62
N ARG A 184 -21.28 -11.95 8.33
CA ARG A 184 -20.14 -12.67 7.74
C ARG A 184 -18.81 -12.36 8.43
N LEU A 185 -18.51 -11.10 8.68
CA LEU A 185 -17.21 -10.67 9.19
C LEU A 185 -17.10 -10.77 10.72
N VAL A 186 -18.21 -10.65 11.45
CA VAL A 186 -18.19 -10.53 12.93
C VAL A 186 -19.23 -11.44 13.57
N GLY A 187 -20.49 -11.37 13.13
CA GLY A 187 -21.62 -12.08 13.76
C GLY A 187 -21.43 -13.60 13.85
N ARG A 188 -20.89 -14.23 12.78
CA ARG A 188 -20.64 -15.68 12.74
C ARG A 188 -19.66 -16.15 13.82
N HIS A 189 -18.67 -15.32 14.16
CA HIS A 189 -17.69 -15.64 15.21
C HIS A 189 -18.31 -15.55 16.60
N LEU A 190 -19.19 -14.57 16.83
CA LEU A 190 -19.98 -14.50 18.06
C LEU A 190 -20.87 -15.73 18.21
N ALA A 191 -21.53 -16.16 17.13
CA ALA A 191 -22.38 -17.35 17.10
C ALA A 191 -21.59 -18.65 17.34
N ALA A 192 -20.33 -18.70 16.90
CA ALA A 192 -19.40 -19.81 17.15
C ALA A 192 -18.84 -19.83 18.59
N GLY A 193 -19.10 -18.81 19.40
CA GLY A 193 -18.59 -18.69 20.77
C GLY A 193 -17.27 -17.93 20.89
N ASP A 194 -16.73 -17.41 19.78
CA ASP A 194 -15.44 -16.71 19.71
C ASP A 194 -15.56 -15.19 19.95
N GLY A 195 -16.72 -14.69 20.41
CA GLY A 195 -16.92 -13.26 20.67
C GLY A 195 -15.94 -12.65 21.69
N GLY A 196 -15.32 -13.46 22.55
CA GLY A 196 -14.29 -13.01 23.49
C GLY A 196 -12.88 -12.92 22.91
N ARG A 197 -12.63 -13.43 21.70
CA ARG A 197 -11.32 -13.32 21.03
C ARG A 197 -11.04 -11.87 20.63
N THR A 198 -9.77 -11.51 20.59
CA THR A 198 -9.31 -10.20 20.13
C THR A 198 -9.50 -10.05 18.62
N ALA A 199 -10.25 -9.04 18.21
CA ALA A 199 -10.37 -8.64 16.80
C ALA A 199 -9.26 -7.65 16.43
N TYR A 200 -8.97 -6.68 17.30
CA TYR A 200 -7.99 -5.63 17.05
C TYR A 200 -7.09 -5.36 18.24
N LEU A 201 -5.82 -5.05 17.95
CA LEU A 201 -4.87 -4.43 18.87
C LEU A 201 -4.72 -2.97 18.45
N ASP A 202 -5.45 -2.08 19.13
CA ASP A 202 -5.56 -0.66 18.83
C ASP A 202 -4.63 0.17 19.75
N PRO A 203 -3.86 1.14 19.23
CA PRO A 203 -2.96 1.96 20.05
C PRO A 203 -3.68 2.77 21.15
N GLY A 204 -4.92 3.21 20.90
CA GLY A 204 -5.69 4.04 21.82
C GLY A 204 -6.61 3.27 22.76
N LEU A 205 -7.10 2.09 22.34
CA LEU A 205 -8.03 1.25 23.12
C LEU A 205 -7.41 -0.03 23.68
N GLY A 206 -6.23 -0.45 23.21
CA GLY A 206 -5.65 -1.74 23.53
C GLY A 206 -6.35 -2.89 22.77
N ALA A 207 -6.47 -4.05 23.42
CA ALA A 207 -7.15 -5.20 22.83
C ALA A 207 -8.66 -5.00 22.82
N VAL A 208 -9.27 -5.03 21.63
CA VAL A 208 -10.72 -4.97 21.43
C VAL A 208 -11.19 -6.32 20.90
N SER A 209 -12.18 -6.90 21.57
CA SER A 209 -12.77 -8.19 21.21
C SER A 209 -13.76 -8.11 20.05
N TYR A 210 -14.05 -9.25 19.42
CA TYR A 210 -15.12 -9.36 18.42
C TYR A 210 -16.47 -8.90 18.97
N ARG A 211 -16.78 -9.17 20.24
CA ARG A 211 -18.02 -8.73 20.89
C ARG A 211 -18.07 -7.21 21.05
N GLU A 212 -16.99 -6.59 21.51
CA GLU A 212 -16.95 -5.13 21.67
C GLU A 212 -17.05 -4.43 20.31
N LEU A 213 -16.39 -4.96 19.27
CA LEU A 213 -16.52 -4.45 17.91
C LEU A 213 -17.96 -4.57 17.37
N TYR A 214 -18.60 -5.71 17.62
CA TYR A 214 -20.00 -5.94 17.21
C TYR A 214 -20.96 -4.95 17.87
N GLU A 215 -20.84 -4.73 19.18
CA GLU A 215 -21.67 -3.77 19.90
C GLU A 215 -21.37 -2.32 19.47
N ALA A 216 -20.12 -1.98 19.16
CA ALA A 216 -19.76 -0.68 18.61
C ALA A 216 -20.40 -0.44 17.23
N ALA A 217 -20.36 -1.43 16.34
CA ALA A 217 -21.00 -1.36 15.03
C ALA A 217 -22.52 -1.23 15.16
N ARG A 218 -23.14 -2.01 16.04
CA ARG A 218 -24.58 -1.92 16.37
C ARG A 218 -24.93 -0.53 16.91
N GLY A 219 -24.13 -0.02 17.83
CA GLY A 219 -24.25 1.32 18.38
C GLY A 219 -24.19 2.41 17.32
N TYR A 220 -23.22 2.32 16.42
CA TYR A 220 -23.05 3.25 15.31
C TYR A 220 -24.25 3.21 14.35
N ALA A 221 -24.78 2.03 14.03
CA ALA A 221 -25.98 1.87 13.19
C ALA A 221 -27.21 2.54 13.82
N GLY A 222 -27.41 2.36 15.13
CA GLY A 222 -28.48 3.06 15.84
C GLY A 222 -28.27 4.58 15.90
N ALA A 223 -27.03 5.05 15.92
CA ALA A 223 -26.72 6.48 15.87
C ALA A 223 -27.05 7.08 14.49
N LEU A 224 -26.80 6.36 13.39
CA LEU A 224 -27.23 6.76 12.05
C LEU A 224 -28.77 6.92 11.99
N LEU A 225 -29.51 5.96 12.54
CA LEU A 225 -30.97 6.06 12.63
C LEU A 225 -31.42 7.27 13.47
N ALA A 226 -30.76 7.53 14.60
CA ALA A 226 -31.07 8.67 15.46
C ALA A 226 -30.91 10.02 14.74
N HIS A 227 -29.95 10.11 13.81
CA HIS A 227 -29.72 11.29 12.98
C HIS A 227 -30.59 11.33 11.71
N GLY A 228 -31.46 10.34 11.51
CA GLY A 228 -32.38 10.30 10.36
C GLY A 228 -31.73 9.89 9.05
N VAL A 229 -30.52 9.31 9.08
CA VAL A 229 -29.82 8.85 7.87
C VAL A 229 -30.60 7.72 7.21
N ALA A 230 -30.82 7.80 5.91
CA ALA A 230 -31.53 6.75 5.16
C ALA A 230 -30.58 5.61 4.74
N PRO A 231 -31.05 4.34 4.72
CA PRO A 231 -30.32 3.27 4.04
C PRO A 231 -30.02 3.64 2.58
N GLY A 232 -28.85 3.28 2.09
CA GLY A 232 -28.32 3.67 0.79
C GLY A 232 -27.56 5.01 0.79
N ALA A 233 -27.61 5.78 1.88
CA ALA A 233 -26.77 6.97 2.03
C ALA A 233 -25.29 6.63 1.94
N ARG A 234 -24.52 7.53 1.32
CA ARG A 234 -23.06 7.41 1.18
C ARG A 234 -22.39 8.17 2.31
N ALA A 235 -21.43 7.53 2.95
CA ALA A 235 -20.72 8.08 4.09
C ALA A 235 -19.22 8.18 3.79
N LEU A 236 -18.70 9.40 3.79
CA LEU A 236 -17.28 9.65 3.67
C LEU A 236 -16.61 9.32 5.01
N VAL A 237 -15.69 8.35 5.01
CA VAL A 237 -14.96 7.93 6.21
C VAL A 237 -13.54 8.46 6.11
N VAL A 238 -13.31 9.62 6.73
CA VAL A 238 -12.02 10.32 6.77
C VAL A 238 -11.33 9.94 8.08
N ALA A 239 -10.45 8.96 8.04
CA ALA A 239 -10.00 8.34 9.29
C ALA A 239 -8.59 7.76 9.23
N GLU A 240 -7.93 7.78 10.39
CA GLU A 240 -6.74 6.98 10.66
C GLU A 240 -7.08 5.48 10.78
N ASP A 241 -6.05 4.62 10.86
CA ASP A 241 -6.28 3.20 11.18
C ASP A 241 -6.61 3.08 12.67
N SER A 242 -7.88 2.83 12.97
CA SER A 242 -8.37 2.65 14.34
C SER A 242 -9.57 1.70 14.36
N VAL A 243 -9.88 1.17 15.54
CA VAL A 243 -11.14 0.43 15.75
C VAL A 243 -12.36 1.29 15.50
N ALA A 244 -12.28 2.61 15.71
CA ALA A 244 -13.40 3.50 15.44
C ALA A 244 -13.76 3.55 13.95
N THR A 245 -12.74 3.56 13.07
CA THR A 245 -12.90 3.45 11.61
C THR A 245 -13.62 2.16 11.23
N VAL A 246 -13.20 1.03 11.80
CA VAL A 246 -13.80 -0.27 11.52
C VAL A 246 -15.24 -0.34 12.01
N ALA A 247 -15.51 0.14 13.23
CA ALA A 247 -16.86 0.20 13.79
C ALA A 247 -17.78 1.11 12.96
N ALA A 248 -17.28 2.22 12.42
CA ALA A 248 -18.04 3.09 11.53
C ALA A 248 -18.39 2.38 10.21
N VAL A 249 -17.43 1.69 9.57
CA VAL A 249 -17.66 0.90 8.35
C VAL A 249 -18.69 -0.20 8.58
N LEU A 250 -18.53 -0.98 9.64
CA LEU A 250 -19.46 -2.05 9.99
C LEU A 250 -20.85 -1.50 10.35
N GLY A 251 -20.92 -0.39 11.09
CA GLY A 251 -22.19 0.25 11.44
C GLY A 251 -22.91 0.87 10.25
N LEU A 252 -22.17 1.39 9.27
CA LEU A 252 -22.72 1.82 7.98
C LEU A 252 -23.33 0.64 7.23
N TRP A 253 -22.60 -0.47 7.10
CA TRP A 253 -23.16 -1.68 6.48
C TRP A 253 -24.36 -2.23 7.25
N TRP A 254 -24.30 -2.25 8.57
CA TRP A 254 -25.40 -2.67 9.44
C TRP A 254 -26.66 -1.84 9.13
N HIS A 255 -26.53 -0.53 8.96
CA HIS A 255 -27.64 0.37 8.63
C HIS A 255 -28.06 0.34 7.15
N GLY A 256 -27.28 -0.33 6.29
CA GLY A 256 -27.49 -0.39 4.84
C GLY A 256 -26.94 0.80 4.06
N CYS A 257 -25.99 1.55 4.64
CA CYS A 257 -25.27 2.65 4.00
C CYS A 257 -24.00 2.17 3.27
N VAL A 258 -23.47 3.05 2.41
CA VAL A 258 -22.29 2.79 1.59
C VAL A 258 -21.08 3.56 2.14
N PRO A 259 -20.13 2.89 2.81
CA PRO A 259 -18.87 3.51 3.22
C PRO A 259 -18.00 3.93 2.02
N VAL A 260 -17.35 5.07 2.17
CA VAL A 260 -16.36 5.65 1.25
C VAL A 260 -15.09 5.99 2.05
N PRO A 261 -14.22 5.01 2.34
CA PRO A 261 -13.01 5.27 3.11
C PRO A 261 -12.01 6.08 2.30
N VAL A 262 -11.46 7.12 2.91
CA VAL A 262 -10.48 8.02 2.30
C VAL A 262 -9.38 8.40 3.29
N SER A 263 -8.19 8.66 2.76
CA SER A 263 -7.05 9.05 3.60
C SER A 263 -7.23 10.49 4.09
N PRO A 264 -6.99 10.76 5.39
CA PRO A 264 -6.96 12.12 5.91
C PRO A 264 -5.83 12.96 5.28
N MET A 265 -4.80 12.32 4.71
CA MET A 265 -3.70 13.00 4.02
C MET A 265 -4.11 13.70 2.71
N LEU A 266 -5.33 13.51 2.21
CA LEU A 266 -5.83 14.27 1.05
C LEU A 266 -5.95 15.78 1.35
N GLY A 267 -6.03 16.15 2.63
CA GLY A 267 -6.25 17.54 3.06
C GLY A 267 -7.60 18.10 2.59
N GLU A 268 -7.90 19.33 2.98
CA GLU A 268 -9.20 19.96 2.69
C GLU A 268 -9.48 20.06 1.17
N ALA A 269 -8.49 20.51 0.40
CA ALA A 269 -8.61 20.68 -1.05
C ALA A 269 -8.84 19.35 -1.81
N GLY A 270 -8.38 18.22 -1.26
CA GLY A 270 -8.60 16.89 -1.82
C GLY A 270 -9.91 16.24 -1.35
N LEU A 271 -10.33 16.49 -0.10
CA LEU A 271 -11.53 15.89 0.49
C LEU A 271 -12.82 16.48 -0.08
N ALA A 272 -12.91 17.80 -0.27
CA ALA A 272 -14.14 18.45 -0.72
C ALA A 272 -14.63 17.95 -2.11
N PRO A 273 -13.75 17.81 -3.13
CA PRO A 273 -14.14 17.22 -4.41
C PRO A 273 -14.64 15.78 -4.29
N VAL A 274 -14.03 14.96 -3.43
CA VAL A 274 -14.44 13.57 -3.22
C VAL A 274 -15.79 13.49 -2.51
N ALA A 275 -16.01 14.32 -1.48
CA ALA A 275 -17.29 14.40 -0.78
C ALA A 275 -18.44 14.82 -1.73
N ALA A 276 -18.16 15.76 -2.64
CA ALA A 276 -19.11 16.20 -3.66
C ALA A 276 -19.38 15.11 -4.72
N ASP A 277 -18.33 14.47 -5.25
CA ASP A 277 -18.43 13.41 -6.27
C ASP A 277 -19.22 12.21 -5.75
N CYS A 278 -18.99 11.78 -4.50
CA CYS A 278 -19.77 10.70 -3.89
C CYS A 278 -21.11 11.13 -3.30
N ALA A 279 -21.45 12.42 -3.31
CA ALA A 279 -22.62 12.99 -2.64
C ALA A 279 -22.76 12.50 -1.18
N ALA A 280 -21.71 12.70 -0.39
CA ALA A 280 -21.64 12.26 1.00
C ALA A 280 -22.75 12.94 1.84
N GLU A 281 -23.61 12.12 2.46
CA GLU A 281 -24.63 12.57 3.40
C GLU A 281 -24.10 12.58 4.84
N VAL A 282 -23.19 11.64 5.13
CA VAL A 282 -22.55 11.46 6.42
C VAL A 282 -21.04 11.62 6.26
N VAL A 283 -20.40 12.28 7.21
CA VAL A 283 -18.95 12.28 7.38
C VAL A 283 -18.63 11.60 8.71
N HIS A 284 -17.79 10.57 8.67
CA HIS A 284 -17.10 10.05 9.83
C HIS A 284 -15.69 10.65 9.85
N LEU A 285 -15.33 11.34 10.95
CA LEU A 285 -14.03 11.98 11.12
C LEU A 285 -13.28 11.36 12.30
N ASP A 286 -12.13 10.75 12.03
CA ASP A 286 -11.26 10.17 13.06
C ASP A 286 -9.79 10.62 12.88
N THR A 287 -9.58 11.93 12.98
CA THR A 287 -8.28 12.61 13.00
C THR A 287 -8.42 14.03 13.57
N GLU A 288 -7.38 14.59 14.17
CA GLU A 288 -7.35 15.98 14.67
C GLU A 288 -7.02 17.02 13.57
N PRO A 289 -7.45 18.28 13.77
CA PRO A 289 -8.63 18.81 13.11
C PRO A 289 -8.46 18.90 11.59
N ALA A 290 -9.16 18.04 10.86
CA ALA A 290 -9.57 18.35 9.49
C ALA A 290 -10.84 19.21 9.58
N VAL A 291 -10.89 20.34 8.86
CA VAL A 291 -12.19 20.98 8.57
C VAL A 291 -13.00 19.94 7.78
N PRO A 292 -14.07 19.36 8.35
CA PRO A 292 -14.81 18.33 7.65
C PRO A 292 -15.48 18.95 6.43
N PRO A 293 -15.56 18.24 5.30
CA PRO A 293 -16.39 18.71 4.21
C PRO A 293 -17.83 18.84 4.68
N ALA A 294 -18.58 19.78 4.09
CA ALA A 294 -19.98 19.99 4.44
C ALA A 294 -20.79 18.70 4.26
N ALA A 295 -21.50 18.29 5.31
CA ALA A 295 -22.33 17.09 5.33
C ALA A 295 -23.59 17.29 6.19
N GLY A 296 -24.60 16.44 5.97
CA GLY A 296 -25.83 16.46 6.75
C GLY A 296 -25.64 15.94 8.18
N VAL A 297 -24.72 14.98 8.34
CA VAL A 297 -24.39 14.36 9.63
C VAL A 297 -22.88 14.23 9.79
N LEU A 298 -22.36 14.59 10.96
CA LEU A 298 -20.97 14.41 11.35
C LEU A 298 -20.88 13.50 12.58
N LEU A 299 -20.15 12.40 12.47
CA LEU A 299 -19.82 11.49 13.57
C LEU A 299 -18.31 11.44 13.75
N THR A 300 -17.83 11.29 14.99
CA THR A 300 -16.39 11.32 15.30
C THR A 300 -15.89 10.00 15.84
N GLY A 301 -14.63 9.68 15.55
CA GLY A 301 -13.95 8.51 16.11
C GLY A 301 -13.85 8.57 17.64
N ASP A 302 -13.71 9.77 18.22
CA ASP A 302 -13.73 9.94 19.68
C ASP A 302 -15.05 9.53 20.32
N ALA A 303 -16.18 9.85 19.68
CA ALA A 303 -17.49 9.42 20.16
C ALA A 303 -17.62 7.88 20.10
N VAL A 304 -17.07 7.25 19.05
CA VAL A 304 -17.02 5.78 18.95
C VAL A 304 -16.13 5.17 20.04
N ARG A 305 -14.90 5.68 20.23
CA ARG A 305 -13.98 5.24 21.31
C ARG A 305 -14.60 5.42 22.70
N ALA A 306 -15.31 6.52 22.94
CA ALA A 306 -16.03 6.75 24.19
C ALA A 306 -17.18 5.74 24.38
N GLY A 307 -17.88 5.41 23.29
CA GLY A 307 -18.92 4.37 23.28
C GLY A 307 -18.37 3.00 23.65
N ILE A 308 -17.24 2.60 23.06
CA ILE A 308 -16.57 1.33 23.37
C ILE A 308 -16.14 1.28 24.85
N ARG A 309 -15.48 2.33 25.35
CA ARG A 309 -14.98 2.36 26.74
C ARG A 309 -16.06 2.33 27.80
N THR A 310 -17.21 2.95 27.53
CA THR A 310 -18.26 3.15 28.55
C THR A 310 -19.46 2.24 28.38
N GLY A 311 -19.68 1.69 27.17
CA GLY A 311 -20.93 1.06 26.76
C GLY A 311 -22.14 2.02 26.75
N GLY A 312 -21.93 3.30 27.08
CA GLY A 312 -22.98 4.28 27.29
C GLY A 312 -23.42 4.97 26.00
N PRO A 313 -24.68 5.42 25.92
CA PRO A 313 -25.18 6.10 24.73
C PRO A 313 -24.50 7.45 24.52
N ASN A 314 -24.16 7.77 23.28
CA ASN A 314 -23.60 9.06 22.87
C ASN A 314 -23.94 9.37 21.39
N ALA A 315 -23.33 10.40 20.82
CA ALA A 315 -23.59 10.83 19.44
C ALA A 315 -23.29 9.74 18.38
N ALA A 316 -22.32 8.85 18.59
CA ALA A 316 -21.95 7.78 17.67
C ALA A 316 -22.24 6.37 18.23
N ASN A 317 -22.97 6.27 19.35
CA ASN A 317 -23.31 5.01 20.00
C ASN A 317 -24.76 5.03 20.53
N ARG A 318 -25.71 4.44 19.80
CA ARG A 318 -27.13 4.32 20.18
C ARG A 318 -27.65 2.89 19.98
N PRO A 319 -27.12 1.90 20.72
CA PRO A 319 -27.46 0.50 20.52
C PRO A 319 -28.95 0.21 20.79
N ASP A 320 -29.63 1.04 21.59
CA ASP A 320 -31.08 0.98 21.86
C ASP A 320 -31.94 1.20 20.60
N LEU A 321 -31.42 1.95 19.63
CA LEU A 321 -32.13 2.31 18.39
C LEU A 321 -31.76 1.41 17.21
N ALA A 322 -30.75 0.55 17.35
CA ALA A 322 -30.27 -0.28 16.26
C ALA A 322 -31.34 -1.28 15.80
N ARG A 323 -31.63 -1.27 14.50
CA ARG A 323 -32.46 -2.30 13.85
C ARG A 323 -31.63 -3.57 13.59
N PRO A 324 -32.24 -4.71 13.24
CA PRO A 324 -31.49 -5.85 12.72
C PRO A 324 -30.60 -5.44 11.54
N SER A 325 -29.41 -6.05 11.44
CA SER A 325 -28.45 -5.75 10.37
C SER A 325 -29.10 -5.90 9.00
N ALA A 326 -28.89 -4.90 8.15
CA ALA A 326 -29.41 -4.87 6.80
C ALA A 326 -28.54 -5.73 5.87
N GLY A 327 -29.13 -6.79 5.31
CA GLY A 327 -28.53 -7.47 4.17
C GLY A 327 -28.55 -6.57 2.91
N HIS A 328 -27.45 -6.50 2.19
CA HIS A 328 -27.38 -5.78 0.92
C HIS A 328 -27.74 -6.69 -0.25
N ARG A 329 -28.51 -6.19 -1.22
CA ARG A 329 -28.84 -7.01 -2.40
C ARG A 329 -27.59 -7.25 -3.25
N PRO A 330 -27.38 -8.48 -3.76
CA PRO A 330 -26.32 -8.78 -4.72
C PRO A 330 -26.46 -7.86 -5.95
N GLY A 331 -25.55 -6.91 -6.12
CA GLY A 331 -25.56 -5.94 -7.23
C GLY A 331 -25.84 -4.48 -6.83
N GLN A 332 -26.21 -4.22 -5.58
CA GLN A 332 -26.16 -2.84 -5.05
C GLN A 332 -24.74 -2.47 -4.64
N THR A 333 -24.37 -1.20 -4.82
CA THR A 333 -23.11 -0.67 -4.28
C THR A 333 -23.11 -0.82 -2.77
N ALA A 334 -22.08 -1.46 -2.24
CA ALA A 334 -21.83 -1.66 -0.82
C ALA A 334 -20.55 -0.95 -0.35
N LEU A 335 -19.64 -0.61 -1.25
CA LEU A 335 -18.41 0.11 -0.93
C LEU A 335 -18.01 0.96 -2.13
N ILE A 336 -17.48 2.16 -1.89
CA ILE A 336 -16.84 2.97 -2.92
C ILE A 336 -15.39 3.22 -2.51
N GLN A 337 -14.44 2.90 -3.38
CA GLN A 337 -13.02 3.18 -3.14
C GLN A 337 -12.48 4.11 -4.22
N TYR A 338 -11.83 5.19 -3.81
CA TYR A 338 -11.23 6.13 -4.75
C TYR A 338 -9.83 5.67 -5.18
N THR A 339 -9.56 5.77 -6.48
CA THR A 339 -8.22 5.62 -7.07
C THR A 339 -7.72 6.98 -7.55
N SER A 340 -6.41 7.19 -7.66
CA SER A 340 -5.82 8.47 -8.13
C SER A 340 -6.20 8.83 -9.57
N GLY A 341 -6.55 7.84 -10.40
CA GLY A 341 -6.91 8.02 -11.80
C GLY A 341 -5.72 8.40 -12.69
N SER A 342 -5.75 7.98 -13.96
CA SER A 342 -4.71 8.31 -14.94
C SER A 342 -4.60 9.79 -15.29
N THR A 343 -5.65 10.57 -15.02
CA THR A 343 -5.74 12.02 -15.27
C THR A 343 -5.43 12.86 -14.02
N GLY A 344 -5.04 12.22 -12.90
CA GLY A 344 -4.79 12.87 -11.61
C GLY A 344 -6.05 13.32 -10.86
N ARG A 345 -7.25 13.04 -11.41
CA ARG A 345 -8.53 13.24 -10.71
C ARG A 345 -8.99 11.92 -10.10
N PRO A 346 -9.25 11.87 -8.78
CA PRO A 346 -9.68 10.64 -8.15
C PRO A 346 -10.98 10.07 -8.76
N LYS A 347 -11.05 8.75 -8.94
CA LYS A 347 -12.21 8.04 -9.50
C LYS A 347 -12.80 7.09 -8.47
N GLY A 348 -14.08 7.23 -8.14
CA GLY A 348 -14.78 6.34 -7.20
C GLY A 348 -15.18 5.02 -7.85
N VAL A 349 -14.55 3.91 -7.47
CA VAL A 349 -14.88 2.55 -7.94
C VAL A 349 -15.98 1.96 -7.07
N ARG A 350 -17.07 1.47 -7.67
CA ARG A 350 -18.24 0.94 -6.95
C ARG A 350 -18.18 -0.59 -6.82
N HIS A 351 -18.24 -1.10 -5.61
CA HIS A 351 -18.20 -2.54 -5.32
C HIS A 351 -19.55 -3.05 -4.84
N ALA A 352 -19.97 -4.21 -5.34
CA ALA A 352 -21.10 -4.93 -4.78
C ALA A 352 -20.68 -5.84 -3.61
N THR A 353 -21.61 -6.21 -2.75
CA THR A 353 -21.36 -7.23 -1.72
C THR A 353 -20.90 -8.56 -2.29
N SER A 354 -21.40 -8.97 -3.47
CA SER A 354 -20.96 -10.19 -4.15
C SER A 354 -19.48 -10.18 -4.54
N ALA A 355 -18.94 -9.00 -4.88
CA ALA A 355 -17.51 -8.84 -5.20
C ALA A 355 -16.65 -8.96 -3.94
N ILE A 356 -17.09 -8.37 -2.83
CA ILE A 356 -16.45 -8.49 -1.52
C ILE A 356 -16.44 -9.95 -1.06
N THR A 357 -17.59 -10.64 -1.13
CA THR A 357 -17.68 -12.05 -0.73
C THR A 357 -16.83 -12.96 -1.63
N ALA A 358 -16.83 -12.73 -2.94
CA ALA A 358 -16.01 -13.52 -3.84
C ALA A 358 -14.50 -13.29 -3.64
N MET A 359 -14.10 -12.07 -3.29
CA MET A 359 -12.71 -11.76 -2.93
C MET A 359 -12.30 -12.52 -1.66
N LEU A 360 -13.16 -12.56 -0.65
CA LEU A 360 -12.93 -13.32 0.58
C LEU A 360 -12.86 -14.84 0.30
N ASP A 361 -13.78 -15.38 -0.50
CA ASP A 361 -13.82 -16.81 -0.84
C ASP A 361 -12.60 -17.23 -1.70
N GLY A 362 -12.12 -16.35 -2.57
CA GLY A 362 -10.96 -16.57 -3.43
C GLY A 362 -9.63 -16.25 -2.74
N PHE A 363 -9.31 -14.96 -2.63
CA PHE A 363 -8.02 -14.51 -2.10
C PHE A 363 -7.92 -14.77 -0.60
N GLY A 364 -8.98 -14.49 0.17
CA GLY A 364 -9.01 -14.77 1.61
C GLY A 364 -8.77 -16.26 1.91
N GLY A 365 -9.35 -17.15 1.11
CA GLY A 365 -9.09 -18.59 1.17
C GLY A 365 -7.63 -18.97 0.90
N LEU A 366 -6.94 -18.28 0.00
CA LEU A 366 -5.53 -18.51 -0.31
C LEU A 366 -4.59 -18.13 0.84
N LEU A 367 -4.96 -17.14 1.65
CA LEU A 367 -4.18 -16.74 2.83
C LEU A 367 -4.19 -17.79 3.94
N ALA A 368 -5.24 -18.63 3.96
CA ALA A 368 -5.49 -19.64 4.98
C ALA A 368 -5.32 -19.06 6.40
N LEU A 369 -5.87 -17.86 6.63
CA LEU A 369 -5.91 -17.25 7.96
C LEU A 369 -6.85 -18.03 8.88
N GLY A 370 -6.49 -18.13 10.15
CA GLY A 370 -7.32 -18.68 11.21
C GLY A 370 -7.36 -17.79 12.44
N ALA A 371 -8.18 -18.15 13.42
CA ALA A 371 -8.45 -17.32 14.60
C ALA A 371 -7.27 -17.16 15.58
N ASP A 372 -6.15 -17.82 15.32
CA ASP A 372 -4.90 -17.68 16.08
C ASP A 372 -3.86 -16.82 15.33
N ASP A 373 -4.19 -16.33 14.13
CA ASP A 373 -3.32 -15.44 13.38
C ASP A 373 -3.38 -14.00 13.88
N ILE A 374 -2.22 -13.35 13.82
CA ILE A 374 -2.04 -11.93 14.09
C ILE A 374 -1.53 -11.27 12.81
N VAL A 375 -2.36 -10.43 12.21
CA VAL A 375 -2.09 -9.75 10.95
C VAL A 375 -1.60 -8.34 11.23
N LEU A 376 -0.39 -8.01 10.78
CA LEU A 376 0.11 -6.65 10.72
C LEU A 376 0.12 -6.19 9.27
N SER A 377 -0.63 -5.14 8.95
CA SER A 377 -0.59 -4.50 7.63
C SER A 377 0.02 -3.12 7.72
N THR A 378 0.93 -2.81 6.81
CA THR A 378 1.51 -1.47 6.67
C THR A 378 0.72 -0.62 5.69
N ALA A 379 -0.21 -1.23 4.93
CA ALA A 379 -1.08 -0.52 4.02
C ALA A 379 -2.30 0.03 4.79
N ARG A 380 -2.56 1.32 4.62
CA ARG A 380 -3.64 2.04 5.30
C ARG A 380 -5.03 1.51 4.90
N MET A 381 -5.99 1.43 5.83
CA MET A 381 -7.36 0.95 5.56
C MET A 381 -8.13 1.82 4.56
N SER A 382 -7.68 3.05 4.33
CA SER A 382 -8.24 3.94 3.31
C SER A 382 -7.90 3.52 1.87
N PHE A 383 -6.95 2.58 1.67
CA PHE A 383 -6.62 2.01 0.37
C PHE A 383 -7.10 0.56 0.27
N GLY A 384 -7.42 0.12 -0.95
CA GLY A 384 -7.91 -1.24 -1.23
C GLY A 384 -7.07 -2.34 -0.57
N TYR A 385 -5.74 -2.26 -0.68
CA TYR A 385 -4.85 -3.29 -0.11
C TYR A 385 -4.97 -3.40 1.41
N GLY A 386 -4.91 -2.26 2.12
CA GLY A 386 -5.05 -2.19 3.58
C GLY A 386 -6.46 -2.54 4.06
N PHE A 387 -7.50 -2.07 3.36
CA PHE A 387 -8.89 -2.42 3.65
C PHE A 387 -9.11 -3.93 3.55
N GLY A 388 -8.63 -4.56 2.48
CA GLY A 388 -8.81 -6.00 2.29
C GLY A 388 -8.01 -6.85 3.27
N SER A 389 -6.81 -6.42 3.68
CA SER A 389 -5.98 -7.15 4.64
C SER A 389 -6.44 -6.95 6.09
N SER A 390 -6.52 -5.71 6.57
CA SER A 390 -6.79 -5.37 7.98
C SER A 390 -8.27 -5.38 8.37
N VAL A 391 -9.19 -5.30 7.40
CA VAL A 391 -10.64 -5.32 7.66
C VAL A 391 -11.24 -6.62 7.13
N LEU A 392 -11.20 -6.84 5.81
CA LEU A 392 -11.98 -7.92 5.22
C LEU A 392 -11.43 -9.31 5.56
N CYS A 393 -10.21 -9.65 5.15
CA CYS A 393 -9.66 -11.00 5.31
C CYS A 393 -9.43 -11.36 6.78
N THR A 394 -8.93 -10.39 7.58
CA THR A 394 -8.67 -10.62 9.01
C THR A 394 -9.96 -10.89 9.79
N LEU A 395 -11.00 -10.08 9.60
CA LEU A 395 -12.28 -10.30 10.28
C LEU A 395 -12.98 -11.56 9.78
N ASP A 396 -13.00 -11.83 8.48
CA ASP A 396 -13.57 -13.07 7.96
C ASP A 396 -12.90 -14.28 8.65
N ALA A 397 -11.57 -14.28 8.77
CA ALA A 397 -10.84 -15.39 9.40
C ALA A 397 -11.03 -15.56 10.93
N GLY A 398 -11.60 -14.57 11.63
CA GLY A 398 -11.64 -14.57 13.10
C GLY A 398 -10.29 -14.23 13.74
N ALA A 399 -9.34 -13.73 12.93
CA ALA A 399 -7.98 -13.40 13.32
C ALA A 399 -7.91 -12.04 14.04
N THR A 400 -6.73 -11.70 14.56
CA THR A 400 -6.44 -10.40 15.18
C THR A 400 -5.70 -9.49 14.21
N ALA A 401 -6.15 -8.24 14.03
CA ALA A 401 -5.41 -7.20 13.31
C ALA A 401 -4.66 -6.27 14.27
N VAL A 402 -3.39 -5.99 13.98
CA VAL A 402 -2.59 -4.97 14.67
C VAL A 402 -2.71 -3.65 13.92
N LEU A 403 -3.08 -2.58 14.63
CA LEU A 403 -3.19 -1.24 14.07
C LEU A 403 -1.99 -0.39 14.46
N ILE A 404 -1.46 0.36 13.48
CA ILE A 404 -0.45 1.40 13.69
C ILE A 404 -1.15 2.75 13.56
N GLY A 405 -1.10 3.57 14.62
CA GLY A 405 -1.59 4.94 14.59
C GLY A 405 -0.57 5.89 13.97
N GLY A 406 -1.04 6.90 13.25
CA GLY A 406 -0.19 7.94 12.65
C GLY A 406 0.67 7.42 11.48
N ALA A 407 1.91 7.90 11.38
CA ALA A 407 2.83 7.51 10.32
C ALA A 407 3.17 6.01 10.39
N VAL A 408 2.96 5.32 9.27
CA VAL A 408 3.55 4.00 9.06
C VAL A 408 4.95 4.22 8.51
N ASP A 409 5.95 4.04 9.38
CA ASP A 409 7.37 4.21 9.10
C ASP A 409 8.16 3.00 9.62
N LEU A 410 9.47 2.98 9.36
CA LEU A 410 10.34 1.88 9.77
C LEU A 410 10.32 1.62 11.29
N HIS A 411 10.27 2.66 12.12
CA HIS A 411 10.25 2.52 13.58
C HIS A 411 8.91 2.01 14.06
N SER A 412 7.80 2.57 13.56
CA SER A 412 6.46 2.15 13.99
C SER A 412 6.19 0.69 13.62
N VAL A 413 6.68 0.24 12.47
CA VAL A 413 6.59 -1.16 12.04
C VAL A 413 7.48 -2.07 12.87
N ARG A 414 8.73 -1.67 13.17
CA ARG A 414 9.62 -2.45 14.05
C ARG A 414 9.09 -2.57 15.47
N ALA A 415 8.54 -1.49 16.02
CA ALA A 415 7.87 -1.48 17.31
C ALA A 415 6.71 -2.48 17.31
N ALA A 416 5.85 -2.45 16.28
CA ALA A 416 4.75 -3.39 16.14
C ALA A 416 5.21 -4.85 16.00
N LEU A 417 6.25 -5.12 15.20
CA LEU A 417 6.84 -6.46 15.04
C LEU A 417 7.35 -7.01 16.38
N ARG A 418 8.13 -6.22 17.13
CA ARG A 418 8.68 -6.63 18.43
C ARG A 418 7.59 -6.86 19.47
N ARG A 419 6.61 -5.96 19.52
CA ARG A 419 5.54 -5.96 20.54
C ARG A 419 4.50 -7.03 20.30
N HIS A 420 4.06 -7.20 19.06
CA HIS A 420 2.89 -8.02 18.74
C HIS A 420 3.24 -9.35 18.07
N ARG A 421 4.48 -9.54 17.60
CA ARG A 421 4.97 -10.78 16.98
C ARG A 421 3.96 -11.35 15.97
N PRO A 422 3.58 -10.57 14.93
CA PRO A 422 2.53 -11.00 14.01
C PRO A 422 2.91 -12.31 13.32
N THR A 423 1.90 -13.10 12.97
CA THR A 423 2.07 -14.33 12.16
C THR A 423 2.02 -14.02 10.67
N VAL A 424 1.39 -12.90 10.28
CA VAL A 424 1.30 -12.46 8.89
C VAL A 424 1.67 -10.98 8.78
N LEU A 425 2.58 -10.66 7.87
CA LEU A 425 2.96 -9.29 7.53
C LEU A 425 2.49 -8.95 6.12
N CYS A 426 1.62 -7.97 5.99
CA CYS A 426 1.18 -7.41 4.72
C CYS A 426 1.88 -6.09 4.47
N SER A 427 2.75 -6.02 3.47
CA SER A 427 3.47 -4.78 3.18
C SER A 427 3.73 -4.58 1.69
N VAL A 428 4.34 -3.44 1.36
CA VAL A 428 4.86 -3.13 0.03
C VAL A 428 6.34 -3.53 -0.02
N PRO A 429 6.88 -3.97 -1.18
CA PRO A 429 8.28 -4.35 -1.32
C PRO A 429 9.27 -3.34 -0.73
N ARG A 430 9.03 -2.04 -0.92
CA ARG A 430 9.91 -0.97 -0.44
C ARG A 430 10.10 -0.94 1.07
N LEU A 431 9.04 -1.23 1.83
CA LEU A 431 9.14 -1.25 3.28
C LEU A 431 9.83 -2.52 3.80
N TYR A 432 9.68 -3.65 3.09
CA TYR A 432 10.51 -4.82 3.35
C TYR A 432 12.00 -4.53 3.12
N ALA A 433 12.35 -3.84 2.04
CA ALA A 433 13.74 -3.45 1.76
C ALA A 433 14.32 -2.63 2.92
N ALA A 434 13.60 -1.60 3.39
CA ALA A 434 14.02 -0.81 4.54
C ALA A 434 14.14 -1.63 5.85
N LEU A 435 13.26 -2.62 6.05
CA LEU A 435 13.37 -3.52 7.20
C LEU A 435 14.62 -4.41 7.14
N LEU A 436 15.01 -4.88 5.95
CA LEU A 436 16.20 -5.71 5.75
C LEU A 436 17.51 -5.01 6.13
N ASP A 437 17.56 -3.68 6.09
CA ASP A 437 18.74 -2.93 6.55
C ASP A 437 18.99 -3.11 8.05
N THR A 438 17.92 -3.35 8.81
CA THR A 438 17.95 -3.37 10.28
C THR A 438 17.73 -4.76 10.89
N LEU A 439 16.98 -5.63 10.22
CA LEU A 439 16.70 -6.99 10.67
C LEU A 439 17.73 -7.98 10.13
N ARG A 440 17.96 -9.07 10.85
CA ARG A 440 18.88 -10.15 10.46
C ARG A 440 18.18 -11.51 10.58
N PRO A 441 18.65 -12.54 9.85
CA PRO A 441 18.09 -13.88 9.99
C PRO A 441 18.12 -14.34 11.44
N GLY A 442 16.99 -14.87 11.92
CA GLY A 442 16.82 -15.30 13.31
C GLY A 442 16.49 -14.18 14.31
N ASP A 443 16.22 -12.94 13.86
CA ASP A 443 15.68 -11.91 14.74
C ASP A 443 14.31 -12.35 15.29
N GLU A 444 14.17 -12.27 16.60
CA GLU A 444 12.95 -12.66 17.29
C GLU A 444 11.73 -11.84 16.80
N ALA A 445 11.94 -10.61 16.28
CA ALA A 445 10.90 -9.71 15.75
C ALA A 445 10.06 -10.34 14.65
N VAL A 446 10.66 -11.26 13.90
CA VAL A 446 10.05 -11.90 12.72
C VAL A 446 9.88 -13.40 12.89
N ALA A 447 10.31 -13.97 14.02
CA ALA A 447 10.33 -15.42 14.24
C ALA A 447 8.93 -16.08 14.26
N ALA A 448 7.86 -15.32 14.54
CA ALA A 448 6.49 -15.82 14.52
C ALA A 448 5.83 -15.78 13.14
N LEU A 449 6.46 -15.10 12.16
CA LEU A 449 5.89 -14.97 10.83
C LEU A 449 5.83 -16.32 10.14
N ARG A 450 4.64 -16.65 9.63
CA ARG A 450 4.40 -17.80 8.75
C ARG A 450 4.13 -17.39 7.32
N LEU A 451 3.87 -16.10 7.06
CA LEU A 451 3.56 -15.59 5.74
C LEU A 451 3.88 -14.08 5.63
N CYS A 452 4.59 -13.72 4.56
CA CYS A 452 4.84 -12.33 4.17
C CYS A 452 4.12 -12.05 2.85
N LEU A 453 3.29 -11.02 2.78
CA LEU A 453 2.64 -10.58 1.55
C LEU A 453 3.29 -9.32 1.03
N THR A 454 3.59 -9.31 -0.27
CA THR A 454 3.99 -8.12 -1.02
C THR A 454 2.90 -7.79 -2.03
N ALA A 455 2.36 -6.58 -1.96
CA ALA A 455 1.45 -6.07 -2.97
C ALA A 455 1.69 -4.58 -3.18
N GLY A 456 0.99 -4.00 -4.15
CA GLY A 456 1.13 -2.59 -4.46
C GLY A 456 2.26 -2.34 -5.43
N GLU A 457 3.40 -3.03 -5.38
CA GLU A 457 4.51 -2.98 -6.35
C GLU A 457 4.93 -4.38 -6.78
N ASN A 458 5.57 -4.52 -7.94
CA ASN A 458 6.16 -5.80 -8.32
C ASN A 458 7.40 -6.06 -7.47
N CYS A 459 7.42 -7.14 -6.70
CA CYS A 459 8.59 -7.54 -5.91
C CYS A 459 9.63 -8.24 -6.81
N PRO A 460 10.87 -7.71 -6.96
CA PRO A 460 11.94 -8.36 -7.70
C PRO A 460 12.35 -9.69 -7.06
N ALA A 461 12.91 -10.61 -7.86
CA ALA A 461 13.31 -11.93 -7.39
C ALA A 461 14.36 -11.88 -6.27
N ASP A 462 15.37 -11.01 -6.39
CA ASP A 462 16.44 -10.90 -5.40
C ASP A 462 15.94 -10.32 -4.07
N LEU A 463 15.05 -9.33 -4.12
CA LEU A 463 14.39 -8.80 -2.92
C LEU A 463 13.51 -9.87 -2.27
N ASN A 464 12.74 -10.62 -3.06
CA ASN A 464 11.90 -11.71 -2.55
C ASN A 464 12.74 -12.75 -1.77
N HIS A 465 13.87 -13.20 -2.33
CA HIS A 465 14.78 -14.12 -1.64
C HIS A 465 15.33 -13.53 -0.33
N ARG A 466 15.80 -12.28 -0.35
CA ARG A 466 16.31 -11.61 0.86
C ARG A 466 15.26 -11.52 1.96
N ILE A 467 14.01 -11.20 1.60
CA ILE A 467 12.88 -11.20 2.54
C ILE A 467 12.69 -12.60 3.12
N GLN A 468 12.60 -13.63 2.28
CA GLN A 468 12.41 -15.00 2.74
C GLN A 468 13.53 -15.46 3.68
N ASP A 469 14.78 -15.13 3.36
CA ASP A 469 15.96 -15.52 4.14
C ASP A 469 16.01 -14.84 5.52
N VAL A 470 15.68 -13.54 5.59
CA VAL A 470 15.72 -12.79 6.86
C VAL A 470 14.49 -13.04 7.73
N PHE A 471 13.31 -13.10 7.11
CA PHE A 471 12.04 -13.22 7.84
C PHE A 471 11.68 -14.68 8.14
N GLY A 472 12.30 -15.65 7.47
CA GLY A 472 12.06 -17.07 7.71
C GLY A 472 10.68 -17.57 7.28
N ALA A 473 9.95 -16.79 6.47
CA ALA A 473 8.59 -17.06 6.04
C ALA A 473 8.45 -16.99 4.50
N PRO A 474 7.55 -17.79 3.88
CA PRO A 474 7.22 -17.67 2.47
C PRO A 474 6.75 -16.26 2.11
N VAL A 475 7.17 -15.78 0.93
CA VAL A 475 6.78 -14.48 0.39
C VAL A 475 5.77 -14.66 -0.73
N MET A 476 4.55 -14.19 -0.49
CA MET A 476 3.47 -14.17 -1.47
C MET A 476 3.46 -12.84 -2.21
N ASN A 477 3.83 -12.84 -3.49
CA ASN A 477 3.67 -11.68 -4.34
C ASN A 477 2.25 -11.61 -4.88
N CYS A 478 1.67 -10.41 -4.85
CA CYS A 478 0.27 -10.17 -5.12
C CYS A 478 0.11 -9.03 -6.13
N LEU A 479 -0.76 -9.25 -7.11
CA LEU A 479 -1.16 -8.26 -8.10
C LEU A 479 -2.69 -8.13 -8.10
N GLY A 480 -3.14 -6.88 -8.13
CA GLY A 480 -4.54 -6.51 -8.07
C GLY A 480 -4.74 -5.06 -8.47
N ALA A 481 -6.00 -4.66 -8.53
CA ALA A 481 -6.40 -3.28 -8.78
C ALA A 481 -7.72 -3.02 -8.05
N THR A 482 -8.01 -1.76 -7.76
CA THR A 482 -9.28 -1.41 -7.11
C THR A 482 -10.46 -1.84 -7.96
N GLU A 483 -10.38 -1.75 -9.29
CA GLU A 483 -11.42 -2.12 -10.25
C GLU A 483 -11.81 -3.62 -10.22
N VAL A 484 -10.98 -4.44 -9.57
CA VAL A 484 -11.20 -5.88 -9.37
C VAL A 484 -11.27 -6.25 -7.88
N MET A 485 -11.69 -5.28 -7.06
CA MET A 485 -11.87 -5.33 -5.60
C MET A 485 -10.57 -5.37 -4.78
N HIS A 486 -9.65 -6.28 -5.11
CA HIS A 486 -8.41 -6.47 -4.36
C HIS A 486 -7.37 -7.23 -5.20
N VAL A 487 -6.65 -8.17 -4.59
CA VAL A 487 -5.72 -9.10 -5.23
C VAL A 487 -6.49 -10.17 -6.00
N VAL A 488 -6.12 -10.35 -7.27
CA VAL A 488 -6.72 -11.34 -8.18
C VAL A 488 -5.67 -12.21 -8.88
N VAL A 489 -4.39 -11.89 -8.69
CA VAL A 489 -3.26 -12.73 -9.11
C VAL A 489 -2.29 -12.80 -7.93
N ALA A 490 -1.88 -14.00 -7.54
CA ALA A 490 -0.94 -14.18 -6.44
C ALA A 490 -0.06 -15.42 -6.62
N THR A 491 1.14 -15.40 -6.04
CA THR A 491 1.99 -16.60 -5.96
C THR A 491 1.46 -17.53 -4.86
N PRO A 492 1.23 -18.83 -5.12
CA PRO A 492 0.81 -19.75 -4.06
C PRO A 492 1.88 -19.85 -2.97
N PRO A 493 1.49 -19.91 -1.68
CA PRO A 493 2.46 -19.94 -0.57
C PRO A 493 3.29 -21.24 -0.55
N ASP A 494 2.76 -22.32 -1.12
CA ASP A 494 3.39 -23.63 -1.25
C ASP A 494 4.24 -23.80 -2.52
N ARG A 495 4.22 -22.80 -3.42
CA ARG A 495 4.97 -22.80 -4.68
C ARG A 495 5.71 -21.48 -4.84
N PRO A 496 6.96 -21.36 -4.35
CA PRO A 496 7.77 -20.16 -4.51
C PRO A 496 7.92 -19.74 -5.98
N MET A 497 7.62 -18.48 -6.28
CA MET A 497 7.74 -17.90 -7.63
C MET A 497 8.41 -16.51 -7.58
N PRO A 498 9.66 -16.41 -7.12
CA PRO A 498 10.35 -15.13 -6.95
C PRO A 498 10.36 -14.32 -8.26
N GLY A 499 10.02 -13.03 -8.16
CA GLY A 499 9.93 -12.11 -9.30
C GLY A 499 8.72 -12.30 -10.22
N ARG A 500 7.82 -13.24 -9.94
CA ARG A 500 6.57 -13.43 -10.70
C ARG A 500 5.40 -12.79 -9.96
N ALA A 501 4.38 -12.37 -10.70
CA ALA A 501 3.10 -11.95 -10.11
C ALA A 501 2.28 -13.15 -9.62
N GLY A 502 2.44 -14.32 -10.27
CA GLY A 502 1.83 -15.58 -9.83
C GLY A 502 0.71 -16.06 -10.74
N LEU A 503 -0.34 -16.64 -10.15
CA LEU A 503 -1.47 -17.26 -10.84
C LEU A 503 -2.77 -16.53 -10.53
N ALA A 504 -3.77 -16.67 -11.40
CA ALA A 504 -5.11 -16.17 -11.11
C ALA A 504 -5.64 -16.78 -9.80
N VAL A 505 -6.17 -15.93 -8.92
CA VAL A 505 -6.80 -16.34 -7.67
C VAL A 505 -8.05 -17.17 -7.99
N PRO A 506 -8.34 -18.25 -7.24
CA PRO A 506 -9.54 -19.07 -7.44
C PRO A 506 -10.82 -18.23 -7.57
N GLY A 507 -11.67 -18.60 -8.53
CA GLY A 507 -12.91 -17.87 -8.83
C GLY A 507 -12.73 -16.70 -9.79
N THR A 508 -11.51 -16.30 -10.13
CA THR A 508 -11.22 -15.27 -11.14
C THR A 508 -10.56 -15.88 -12.38
N THR A 509 -10.66 -15.18 -13.51
CA THR A 509 -10.00 -15.55 -14.77
C THR A 509 -9.10 -14.40 -15.22
N ALA A 510 -7.80 -14.66 -15.29
CA ALA A 510 -6.83 -13.74 -15.86
C ALA A 510 -6.53 -14.08 -17.33
N THR A 511 -6.65 -13.10 -18.20
CA THR A 511 -6.34 -13.20 -19.64
C THR A 511 -5.39 -12.08 -20.05
N VAL A 512 -4.48 -12.37 -20.99
CA VAL A 512 -3.60 -11.36 -21.60
C VAL A 512 -4.12 -11.02 -22.98
N ARG A 513 -4.34 -9.74 -23.26
CA ARG A 513 -5.04 -9.29 -24.48
C ARG A 513 -4.29 -8.20 -25.23
N ASP A 514 -4.44 -8.18 -26.55
CA ASP A 514 -3.86 -7.17 -27.45
C ASP A 514 -4.62 -5.82 -27.38
N GLY A 515 -4.18 -4.85 -28.20
CA GLY A 515 -4.80 -3.53 -28.34
C GLY A 515 -6.26 -3.54 -28.79
N HIS A 516 -6.72 -4.62 -29.42
CA HIS A 516 -8.08 -4.83 -29.90
C HIS A 516 -8.93 -5.70 -28.97
N GLY A 517 -8.41 -6.05 -27.79
CA GLY A 517 -9.11 -6.86 -26.80
C GLY A 517 -9.12 -8.36 -27.09
N ARG A 518 -8.31 -8.85 -28.04
CA ARG A 518 -8.21 -10.28 -28.36
C ARG A 518 -7.17 -10.96 -27.47
N PRO A 519 -7.46 -12.14 -26.89
CA PRO A 519 -6.46 -12.92 -26.17
C PRO A 519 -5.23 -13.20 -27.04
N VAL A 520 -4.03 -13.04 -26.46
CA VAL A 520 -2.75 -13.34 -27.14
C VAL A 520 -2.22 -14.72 -26.75
N PRO A 521 -1.38 -15.38 -27.58
CA PRO A 521 -0.72 -16.63 -27.21
C PRO A 521 0.20 -16.48 -26.00
N ASP A 522 0.41 -17.58 -25.26
CA ASP A 522 1.38 -17.62 -24.17
C ASP A 522 2.79 -17.22 -24.63
N GLY A 523 3.52 -16.53 -23.76
CA GLY A 523 4.81 -15.90 -24.05
C GLY A 523 4.70 -14.52 -24.72
N THR A 524 3.51 -14.11 -25.17
CA THR A 524 3.28 -12.78 -25.75
C THR A 524 2.89 -11.78 -24.67
N GLU A 525 3.41 -10.56 -24.78
CA GLU A 525 3.06 -9.46 -23.90
C GLU A 525 1.70 -8.87 -24.29
N GLY A 526 0.97 -8.38 -23.29
CA GLY A 526 -0.27 -7.68 -23.53
C GLY A 526 -0.88 -7.14 -22.25
N ARG A 527 -2.08 -6.58 -22.37
CA ARG A 527 -2.81 -5.98 -21.24
C ARG A 527 -3.44 -7.07 -20.39
N LEU A 528 -3.30 -6.95 -19.07
CA LEU A 528 -3.98 -7.81 -18.12
C LEU A 528 -5.48 -7.47 -18.07
N HIS A 529 -6.30 -8.49 -18.34
CA HIS A 529 -7.75 -8.43 -18.25
C HIS A 529 -8.25 -9.49 -17.28
N ILE A 530 -9.08 -9.08 -16.33
CA ILE A 530 -9.63 -9.91 -15.27
C ILE A 530 -11.14 -10.04 -15.45
N ALA A 531 -11.64 -11.27 -15.52
CA ALA A 531 -13.07 -11.56 -15.47
C ALA A 531 -13.39 -12.37 -14.21
N GLY A 532 -14.60 -12.18 -13.68
CA GLY A 532 -15.06 -12.91 -12.51
C GLY A 532 -15.93 -12.06 -11.59
N PRO A 533 -16.43 -12.65 -10.49
CA PRO A 533 -17.33 -12.01 -9.55
C PRO A 533 -16.69 -10.86 -8.75
N THR A 534 -15.35 -10.74 -8.74
CA THR A 534 -14.63 -9.66 -8.05
C THR A 534 -14.60 -8.34 -8.83
N VAL A 535 -14.98 -8.36 -10.10
CA VAL A 535 -15.03 -7.16 -10.95
C VAL A 535 -16.03 -6.15 -10.38
N ALA A 536 -15.61 -4.89 -10.27
CA ALA A 536 -16.45 -3.80 -9.77
C ALA A 536 -17.66 -3.52 -10.68
N LEU A 537 -18.64 -2.79 -10.15
CA LEU A 537 -19.84 -2.35 -10.88
C LEU A 537 -19.56 -1.23 -11.89
N GLY A 538 -18.37 -0.63 -11.85
CA GLY A 538 -17.99 0.55 -12.62
C GLY A 538 -17.60 1.73 -11.73
N TYR A 539 -17.07 2.77 -12.34
CA TYR A 539 -16.81 4.06 -11.72
C TYR A 539 -18.09 4.85 -11.48
N LEU A 540 -18.06 5.71 -10.47
CA LEU A 540 -19.14 6.63 -10.15
C LEU A 540 -19.17 7.77 -11.17
N ASP A 541 -20.27 7.86 -11.94
CA ASP A 541 -20.54 8.94 -12.90
C ASP A 541 -19.40 9.21 -13.92
N ARG A 542 -18.68 8.15 -14.33
CA ARG A 542 -17.63 8.21 -15.38
C ARG A 542 -17.89 7.21 -16.52
N PRO A 543 -18.90 7.41 -17.37
CA PRO A 543 -19.26 6.45 -18.43
C PRO A 543 -18.16 6.22 -19.46
N ASP A 544 -17.27 7.19 -19.69
CA ASP A 544 -16.17 7.07 -20.66
C ASP A 544 -15.03 6.22 -20.10
N ASP A 545 -14.65 6.45 -18.84
CA ASP A 545 -13.69 5.61 -18.13
C ASP A 545 -14.21 4.18 -17.97
N ASP A 546 -15.53 4.03 -17.74
CA ASP A 546 -16.19 2.73 -17.66
C ASP A 546 -16.04 1.94 -18.94
N ARG A 547 -16.33 2.54 -20.10
CA ARG A 547 -16.20 1.85 -21.40
C ARG A 547 -14.75 1.45 -21.72
N ALA A 548 -13.78 2.19 -21.19
CA ALA A 548 -12.36 1.89 -21.38
C ALA A 548 -11.87 0.76 -20.45
N THR A 549 -12.40 0.70 -19.23
CA THR A 549 -11.92 -0.21 -18.19
C THR A 549 -12.75 -1.48 -18.11
N PHE A 550 -14.07 -1.36 -18.02
CA PHE A 550 -15.03 -2.44 -17.81
C PHE A 550 -15.64 -2.87 -19.15
N THR A 551 -14.90 -3.66 -19.90
CA THR A 551 -15.30 -4.15 -21.22
C THR A 551 -14.84 -5.59 -21.44
N ASP A 552 -15.21 -6.20 -22.55
CA ASP A 552 -14.84 -7.58 -22.91
C ASP A 552 -15.21 -8.66 -21.87
N GLY A 553 -16.23 -8.36 -21.04
CA GLY A 553 -16.73 -9.26 -19.99
C GLY A 553 -15.93 -9.22 -18.68
N GLY A 554 -15.09 -8.22 -18.47
CA GLY A 554 -14.31 -8.05 -17.25
C GLY A 554 -13.77 -6.63 -17.09
N ALA A 555 -12.60 -6.50 -16.47
CA ALA A 555 -11.90 -5.24 -16.27
C ALA A 555 -10.44 -5.33 -16.71
N TYR A 556 -9.96 -4.30 -17.41
CA TYR A 556 -8.54 -4.10 -17.67
C TYR A 556 -7.88 -3.42 -16.47
N THR A 557 -6.83 -4.01 -15.91
CA THR A 557 -6.17 -3.46 -14.70
C THR A 557 -5.25 -2.28 -15.00
N GLY A 558 -4.94 -2.06 -16.28
CA GLY A 558 -3.94 -1.09 -16.73
C GLY A 558 -2.50 -1.61 -16.63
N ASP A 559 -2.28 -2.89 -16.31
CA ASP A 559 -0.96 -3.50 -16.29
C ASP A 559 -0.63 -4.23 -17.61
N LEU A 560 0.64 -4.16 -18.01
CA LEU A 560 1.21 -5.01 -19.03
C LEU A 560 1.86 -6.23 -18.38
N VAL A 561 1.51 -7.41 -18.88
CA VAL A 561 1.95 -8.68 -18.34
C VAL A 561 2.34 -9.63 -19.46
N ARG A 562 3.08 -10.66 -19.11
CA ARG A 562 3.31 -11.84 -19.95
C ARG A 562 2.85 -13.09 -19.22
N ARG A 563 2.04 -13.91 -19.88
CA ARG A 563 1.58 -15.22 -19.38
C ARG A 563 2.46 -16.33 -19.92
N ALA A 564 2.99 -17.19 -19.06
CA ALA A 564 3.71 -18.40 -19.46
C ALA A 564 2.74 -19.56 -19.75
N ALA A 565 3.24 -20.63 -20.37
CA ALA A 565 2.45 -21.80 -20.74
C ALA A 565 1.79 -22.51 -19.54
N ASP A 566 2.39 -22.42 -18.35
CA ASP A 566 1.83 -22.96 -17.11
C ASP A 566 0.82 -22.02 -16.43
N GLY A 567 0.48 -20.91 -17.09
CA GLY A 567 -0.47 -19.90 -16.63
C GLY A 567 0.10 -18.83 -15.71
N THR A 568 1.37 -18.91 -15.34
CA THR A 568 2.01 -17.90 -14.49
C THR A 568 2.14 -16.57 -15.19
N LEU A 569 1.93 -15.49 -14.45
CA LEU A 569 2.01 -14.12 -14.93
C LEU A 569 3.29 -13.44 -14.43
N THR A 570 3.92 -12.72 -15.33
CA THR A 570 5.02 -11.80 -15.03
C THR A 570 4.51 -10.39 -15.27
N HIS A 571 4.57 -9.55 -14.25
CA HIS A 571 4.33 -8.12 -14.40
C HIS A 571 5.52 -7.49 -15.13
N LEU A 572 5.23 -6.63 -16.10
CA LEU A 572 6.26 -5.95 -16.89
C LEU A 572 6.32 -4.48 -16.50
N CYS A 573 5.17 -3.79 -16.59
CA CYS A 573 5.02 -2.39 -16.27
C CYS A 573 3.53 -2.00 -16.29
N ARG A 574 3.26 -0.72 -16.10
CA ARG A 574 1.97 -0.11 -16.39
C ARG A 574 1.83 0.17 -17.89
N ALA A 575 0.62 -0.04 -18.41
CA ALA A 575 0.27 0.29 -19.80
C ALA A 575 0.11 1.79 -20.01
N ASP A 576 -0.31 2.49 -18.96
CA ASP A 576 -0.23 3.95 -18.86
C ASP A 576 1.14 4.34 -18.29
N ASP A 577 1.63 5.54 -18.59
CA ASP A 577 2.92 6.03 -18.07
C ASP A 577 2.87 6.32 -16.55
N ILE A 578 1.89 5.76 -15.82
CA ILE A 578 1.72 5.92 -14.37
C ILE A 578 2.80 5.14 -13.63
N LEU A 579 3.43 5.78 -12.67
CA LEU A 579 4.43 5.16 -11.79
C LEU A 579 3.74 4.46 -10.63
N ASN A 580 4.35 3.37 -10.18
CA ASN A 580 3.90 2.64 -9.01
C ASN A 580 4.89 2.81 -7.86
N LEU A 581 4.67 3.82 -7.01
CA LEU A 581 5.63 4.24 -6.01
C LEU A 581 5.12 3.87 -4.61
N GLY A 582 5.65 2.81 -3.99
CA GLY A 582 5.24 2.44 -2.63
C GLY A 582 3.79 1.94 -2.54
N GLY A 583 3.29 1.33 -3.62
CA GLY A 583 1.90 0.90 -3.76
C GLY A 583 0.91 2.01 -4.18
N TYR A 584 1.39 3.24 -4.38
CA TYR A 584 0.57 4.34 -4.88
C TYR A 584 0.71 4.49 -6.38
N LYS A 585 -0.42 4.63 -7.08
CA LYS A 585 -0.46 4.96 -8.50
C LYS A 585 -0.27 6.47 -8.67
N VAL A 586 0.88 6.88 -9.22
CA VAL A 586 1.28 8.29 -9.34
C VAL A 586 1.47 8.65 -10.81
N PRO A 587 0.59 9.49 -11.39
CA PRO A 587 0.83 10.06 -12.72
C PRO A 587 2.08 10.96 -12.71
N PRO A 588 3.06 10.77 -13.62
CA PRO A 588 4.25 11.63 -13.70
C PRO A 588 3.91 13.11 -13.83
N ALA A 589 2.84 13.43 -14.56
CA ALA A 589 2.36 14.79 -14.77
C ALA A 589 2.03 15.53 -13.46
N GLU A 590 1.63 14.83 -12.39
CA GLU A 590 1.40 15.46 -11.07
C GLU A 590 2.72 15.95 -10.46
N ILE A 591 3.80 15.18 -10.62
CA ILE A 591 5.13 15.55 -10.15
C ILE A 591 5.66 16.69 -11.04
N GLU A 592 5.59 16.53 -12.35
CA GLU A 592 6.05 17.54 -13.30
C GLU A 592 5.33 18.89 -13.13
N ALA A 593 4.04 18.89 -12.82
CA ALA A 593 3.29 20.12 -12.55
C ALA A 593 3.89 20.92 -11.40
N VAL A 594 4.38 20.23 -10.35
CA VAL A 594 5.10 20.86 -9.23
C VAL A 594 6.51 21.27 -9.65
N LEU A 595 7.26 20.42 -10.35
CA LEU A 595 8.63 20.77 -10.78
C LEU A 595 8.65 22.01 -11.68
N ARG A 596 7.64 22.18 -12.54
CA ARG A 596 7.49 23.35 -13.44
C ARG A 596 7.28 24.67 -12.70
N THR A 597 6.98 24.68 -11.40
CA THR A 597 6.86 25.93 -10.63
C THR A 597 8.21 26.47 -10.17
N VAL A 598 9.30 25.72 -10.34
CA VAL A 598 10.64 26.11 -9.88
C VAL A 598 11.28 27.14 -10.82
N PRO A 599 11.69 28.31 -10.31
CA PRO A 599 12.34 29.34 -11.13
C PRO A 599 13.65 28.87 -11.76
N GLY A 600 13.89 29.28 -13.01
CA GLY A 600 15.09 28.90 -13.77
C GLY A 600 15.01 27.52 -14.43
N LEU A 601 13.85 26.85 -14.34
CA LEU A 601 13.59 25.60 -15.04
C LEU A 601 12.83 25.84 -16.34
N ARG A 602 13.41 25.42 -17.46
CA ARG A 602 12.82 25.55 -18.79
C ARG A 602 11.82 24.45 -19.10
N ASP A 603 12.18 23.20 -18.79
CA ASP A 603 11.35 22.02 -19.05
C ASP A 603 11.69 20.88 -18.09
N CYS A 604 10.77 19.92 -17.95
CA CYS A 604 11.00 18.71 -17.20
C CYS A 604 10.14 17.54 -17.68
N ALA A 605 10.65 16.33 -17.51
CA ALA A 605 9.90 15.10 -17.67
C ALA A 605 10.21 14.15 -16.52
N VAL A 606 9.20 13.42 -16.05
CA VAL A 606 9.36 12.41 -14.99
C VAL A 606 9.07 11.03 -15.58
N VAL A 607 9.97 10.10 -15.33
CA VAL A 607 9.82 8.70 -15.76
C VAL A 607 10.14 7.73 -14.61
N GLY A 608 9.72 6.48 -14.78
CA GLY A 608 10.13 5.40 -13.90
C GLY A 608 11.56 4.98 -14.20
N GLY A 609 12.36 4.82 -13.14
CA GLY A 609 13.64 4.13 -13.13
C GLY A 609 13.66 3.05 -12.05
N LEU A 610 14.82 2.45 -11.81
CA LEU A 610 15.00 1.48 -10.73
C LEU A 610 15.96 2.01 -9.67
N ASP A 611 15.68 1.67 -8.41
CA ASP A 611 16.59 1.88 -7.28
C ASP A 611 17.55 0.69 -7.06
N ALA A 612 18.34 0.75 -5.99
CA ALA A 612 19.34 -0.28 -5.66
C ALA A 612 18.72 -1.65 -5.31
N ASP A 613 17.44 -1.68 -4.90
CA ASP A 613 16.70 -2.91 -4.62
C ASP A 613 15.90 -3.40 -5.84
N GLY A 614 16.02 -2.72 -6.98
CA GLY A 614 15.30 -3.02 -8.22
C GLY A 614 13.83 -2.63 -8.17
N LEU A 615 13.44 -1.71 -7.28
CA LEU A 615 12.09 -1.19 -7.17
C LEU A 615 11.90 0.05 -8.04
N GLU A 616 10.66 0.27 -8.50
CA GLU A 616 10.34 1.42 -9.33
C GLU A 616 10.46 2.73 -8.52
N CYS A 617 11.21 3.69 -9.06
CA CYS A 617 11.37 5.02 -8.47
C CYS A 617 11.11 6.11 -9.51
N ALA A 618 10.66 7.29 -9.07
CA ALA A 618 10.55 8.45 -9.95
C ALA A 618 11.93 9.08 -10.20
N VAL A 619 12.27 9.29 -11.47
CA VAL A 619 13.46 10.02 -11.91
C VAL A 619 13.01 11.26 -12.67
N ALA A 620 13.43 12.43 -12.20
CA ALA A 620 13.10 13.70 -12.83
C ALA A 620 14.24 14.17 -13.72
N PHE A 621 13.99 14.28 -15.02
CA PHE A 621 14.90 14.92 -15.96
C PHE A 621 14.52 16.39 -16.08
N VAL A 622 15.47 17.26 -15.77
CA VAL A 622 15.24 18.70 -15.66
C VAL A 622 16.15 19.46 -16.62
N VAL A 623 15.58 20.47 -17.28
CA VAL A 623 16.27 21.31 -18.26
C VAL A 623 16.35 22.73 -17.70
N PRO A 624 17.55 23.23 -17.36
CA PRO A 624 17.70 24.59 -16.85
C PRO A 624 17.51 25.63 -17.97
N ASP A 625 17.14 26.85 -17.59
CA ASP A 625 17.22 28.03 -18.44
C ASP A 625 18.68 28.35 -18.80
N ALA A 626 18.88 28.96 -19.98
CA ALA A 626 20.22 29.29 -20.43
C ALA A 626 20.91 30.27 -19.45
N GLY A 627 22.05 29.85 -18.89
CA GLY A 627 22.83 30.64 -17.94
C GLY A 627 22.32 30.60 -16.49
N ALA A 628 21.31 29.78 -16.19
CA ALA A 628 20.87 29.56 -14.82
C ALA A 628 21.90 28.70 -14.06
N ASP A 629 22.04 28.96 -12.75
CA ASP A 629 22.91 28.19 -11.87
C ASP A 629 22.22 26.89 -11.43
N GLU A 630 22.80 25.74 -11.79
CA GLU A 630 22.23 24.42 -11.47
C GLU A 630 22.10 24.17 -9.97
N GLU A 631 23.02 24.68 -9.14
CA GLU A 631 22.96 24.44 -7.69
C GLU A 631 21.82 25.23 -7.04
N THR A 632 21.58 26.46 -7.51
CA THR A 632 20.40 27.25 -7.13
C THR A 632 19.12 26.53 -7.51
N ILE A 633 19.02 26.01 -8.74
CA ILE A 633 17.86 25.22 -9.19
C ILE A 633 17.70 23.96 -8.35
N ARG A 634 18.79 23.24 -8.08
CA ARG A 634 18.76 22.00 -7.27
C ARG A 634 18.24 22.26 -5.87
N ARG A 635 18.66 23.36 -5.24
CA ARG A 635 18.13 23.79 -3.93
C ARG A 635 16.66 24.14 -3.99
N ALA A 636 16.23 24.89 -5.01
CA ALA A 636 14.83 25.25 -5.19
C ALA A 636 13.95 24.01 -5.48
N LEU A 637 14.42 23.09 -6.32
CA LEU A 637 13.77 21.79 -6.56
C LEU A 637 13.58 21.00 -5.27
N ARG A 638 14.63 20.85 -4.45
CA ARG A 638 14.54 20.16 -3.15
C ARG A 638 13.48 20.80 -2.25
N ALA A 639 13.51 22.12 -2.11
CA ALA A 639 12.54 22.86 -1.30
C ALA A 639 11.09 22.69 -1.82
N THR A 640 10.86 22.91 -3.11
CA THR A 640 9.53 22.80 -3.73
C THR A 640 8.98 21.37 -3.69
N VAL A 641 9.79 20.36 -4.03
CA VAL A 641 9.39 18.94 -3.91
C VAL A 641 9.03 18.59 -2.48
N ARG A 642 9.77 19.11 -1.50
CA ARG A 642 9.48 18.85 -0.09
C ARG A 642 8.16 19.49 0.33
N ALA A 643 7.97 20.76 -0.03
CA ALA A 643 6.81 21.56 0.35
C ALA A 643 5.51 21.09 -0.32
N ASP A 644 5.55 20.73 -1.61
CA ASP A 644 4.34 20.59 -2.43
C ASP A 644 4.01 19.15 -2.81
N LEU A 645 4.96 18.21 -2.70
CA LEU A 645 4.71 16.79 -2.96
C LEU A 645 4.57 16.00 -1.66
N ALA A 646 3.66 15.01 -1.68
CA ALA A 646 3.63 13.96 -0.67
C ALA A 646 4.91 13.10 -0.78
N LEU A 647 5.37 12.55 0.35
CA LEU A 647 6.60 11.76 0.46
C LEU A 647 6.80 10.74 -0.67
N TYR A 648 5.77 9.93 -0.93
CA TYR A 648 5.83 8.86 -1.93
C TYR A 648 5.89 9.35 -3.39
N LYS A 649 5.64 10.63 -3.66
CA LYS A 649 5.71 11.25 -5.00
C LYS A 649 7.06 11.92 -5.28
N ARG A 650 7.94 12.02 -4.29
CA ARG A 650 9.22 12.73 -4.44
C ARG A 650 10.15 11.94 -5.39
N PRO A 651 10.77 12.60 -6.40
CA PRO A 651 11.77 11.95 -7.24
C PRO A 651 12.94 11.43 -6.40
N ALA A 652 13.34 10.19 -6.62
CA ALA A 652 14.52 9.61 -5.99
C ALA A 652 15.81 10.17 -6.58
N ARG A 653 15.77 10.57 -7.85
CA ARG A 653 16.88 11.21 -8.57
C ARG A 653 16.39 12.39 -9.39
N VAL A 654 17.24 13.41 -9.48
CA VAL A 654 17.06 14.56 -10.36
C VAL A 654 18.29 14.63 -11.28
N GLU A 655 18.07 14.54 -12.58
CA GLU A 655 19.12 14.52 -13.60
C GLU A 655 19.00 15.77 -14.48
N PHE A 656 20.07 16.57 -14.49
CA PHE A 656 20.15 17.76 -15.35
C PHE A 656 20.54 17.34 -16.76
N VAL A 657 19.76 17.81 -17.74
CA VAL A 657 19.98 17.52 -19.17
C VAL A 657 19.87 18.78 -20.01
N ASP A 658 20.65 18.85 -21.08
CA ASP A 658 20.63 20.00 -22.00
C ASP A 658 19.28 20.16 -22.72
N ALA A 659 18.63 19.03 -23.02
CA ALA A 659 17.32 18.96 -23.66
C ALA A 659 16.64 17.62 -23.42
N LEU A 660 15.30 17.61 -23.38
CA LEU A 660 14.53 16.37 -23.36
C LEU A 660 14.57 15.70 -24.74
N PRO A 661 14.78 14.38 -24.82
CA PRO A 661 14.71 13.66 -26.08
C PRO A 661 13.27 13.72 -26.61
N SER A 662 13.11 13.88 -27.91
CA SER A 662 11.80 13.94 -28.57
C SER A 662 11.63 12.90 -29.67
N THR A 663 10.38 12.53 -29.95
CA THR A 663 9.97 11.70 -31.07
C THR A 663 9.99 12.51 -32.37
N ALA A 664 9.86 11.85 -33.52
CA ALA A 664 9.70 12.53 -34.82
C ALA A 664 8.43 13.42 -34.89
N THR A 665 7.49 13.26 -33.96
CA THR A 665 6.29 14.11 -33.83
C THR A 665 6.47 15.27 -32.85
N GLY A 666 7.68 15.46 -32.29
CA GLY A 666 7.99 16.55 -31.36
C GLY A 666 7.52 16.32 -29.92
N LYS A 667 6.98 15.13 -29.59
CA LYS A 667 6.62 14.76 -28.21
C LYS A 667 7.84 14.28 -27.45
N VAL A 668 7.88 14.44 -26.14
CA VAL A 668 8.94 13.86 -25.30
C VAL A 668 8.99 12.34 -25.52
N ALA A 669 10.18 11.83 -25.81
CA ALA A 669 10.46 10.40 -26.00
C ALA A 669 10.75 9.75 -24.65
N ALA A 670 9.71 9.61 -23.80
CA ALA A 670 9.83 9.09 -22.44
C ALA A 670 10.53 7.72 -22.37
N TYR A 671 10.41 6.87 -23.40
CA TYR A 671 11.12 5.59 -23.47
C TYR A 671 12.66 5.74 -23.43
N ARG A 672 13.22 6.78 -24.05
CA ARG A 672 14.68 7.04 -24.02
C ARG A 672 15.13 7.51 -22.64
N LEU A 673 14.30 8.31 -21.98
CA LEU A 673 14.55 8.73 -20.60
C LEU A 673 14.50 7.53 -19.64
N ARG A 674 13.59 6.58 -19.86
CA ARG A 674 13.54 5.32 -19.09
C ARG A 674 14.79 4.47 -19.28
N GLU A 675 15.30 4.39 -20.51
CA GLU A 675 16.58 3.71 -20.78
C GLU A 675 17.76 4.37 -20.07
N GLN A 676 17.73 5.69 -19.88
CA GLN A 676 18.74 6.42 -19.10
C GLN A 676 18.54 6.28 -17.59
N ALA A 677 17.29 6.12 -17.15
CA ALA A 677 16.91 5.98 -15.75
C ALA A 677 17.04 4.55 -15.21
N SER A 678 17.22 3.55 -16.08
CA SER A 678 17.43 2.13 -15.74
C SER A 678 18.92 1.85 -15.59
#